data_AF-A0A356EIB6-F1
#
_entry.id   AF-A0A356EIB6-F1
#
_cell.length_a   1.000
_cell.length_b   1.000
_cell.length_c   1.000
_cell.angle_alpha   90.00
_cell.angle_beta   90.00
_cell.angle_gamma   90.00
#
_symmetry.space_group_name_H-M   'P 1'
#
loop_
_entity.id
_entity.type
_entity.pdbx_description
1 polymer ?
#
loop_
_entity_poly.entity_id
_entity_poly.type
_entity_poly.pdbx_seq_one_letter_code
_entity_poly.pdbx_strand_id
1 'polypeptide(L)'
;MKYMKRLRWLGIGAGLLLASLLACYIVLSANTATISFADPGLQAAVLAATGGETGQVLRHKLGQITWLDASYHDIRDLNGIERLANLRGIDLSGNPLQSLAVLANLGGLEELTLQDCGLTDLAALGAGQLARLRRLFRLDLANNPDLAGLAALTSLPQLRSLSLRGSSIDQLDAVGQLVHLTTLDLRDCDLATLDLEPLGHLSALEELDLRDTGLADLTFLTRLSNLRTVNLRGNRAITDFQPLASLSGLRRLDASHTFIGAQLATLAGLRHLEDIDLRATGTVDLTVLASLMSRGALQDNPAAGRRASLDIRDNPVNLDPRLGPIGYDVLAPYWNAIGNRQPKHLPRVPNKEIIISEAMSANDGGLTDADGKHADWIELFNPGPTTVRLDGFFLSDDPTQPLRWQFPPETELAADSRLIVFASGKQPGPAGQLHAAFQLDAAGESLVLTHRNRHSLVDRLDLPALPRNVSYGVKPDGQATSFLTTSFLVPTPGADNATAIEYANVAFSHRSGFYDAAFDLELVASQPGCEIYYTLDGSVPDPANLGGRDAYRLRDADSLAFSWRQVRSYHYNGPIHITPRHLDTRDIAGIPTAVPLATEENLGWEPPQPDIPAGMVVRALAWAGQARGLVNSASYFIITDHSENFTLPVVSIVTDPSALFDYDVGLYVPGKSYYDNLDWEEIWRTQPANYHLRDLEIPVWLDFFEADGHQVLGLNAGLRMHGDWSRALVMKSLRLYARDTYDSQDRFNYAFFPSSLAADNLSPINDYKRLLLRSNQSGQRTFLADSFSNTWVADHVAVDLLHNRPAAHFINGEYWGLQHLNERFDEHWLASKYGLPPEEFSYLYATFGLVAHLRQGQPEAEERYAELMAFVRNQDLTDAASFDYLEKQIDLDSLIDYNMVRIFSGDMDGVNKHVIVWRRNGPLRPEAGPGLDGRWRWHTWDFDNALIFPFNDTMTYFANDRTLDAYSERPITYELDAEYHYTAPWVRDSDSTILLAGLLRNEAFRIRFVNRFADFMNSWYREDILTEGLENAMAQIRFELGRHTRRWGIPVSLDSKFNRNLDFARLRSGVQREHLRAYFGYRGLDIGSIAPLELALPLEGGLVRVNSLLLNEAVLGVSPGTVWRGLYFGNLPVELEAIPAHGWYFAGWEGLPSGQDASQALLSVLPADSPKLEPVFVRLAGH
;
A
#
# COMPACT_ATOMS: atom_id res chain seq x y z
N MET A 1 -6.21 -80.51 -39.74
CA MET A 1 -4.88 -79.83 -39.67
C MET A 1 -4.91 -78.29 -39.83
N LYS A 2 -5.89 -77.67 -40.52
CA LYS A 2 -5.99 -76.19 -40.60
C LYS A 2 -6.47 -75.50 -39.31
N TYR A 3 -7.23 -76.19 -38.45
CA TYR A 3 -7.75 -75.62 -37.19
C TYR A 3 -6.69 -75.44 -36.08
N MET A 4 -5.73 -76.37 -35.95
CA MET A 4 -4.69 -76.30 -34.91
C MET A 4 -3.64 -75.21 -35.16
N LYS A 5 -3.41 -74.79 -36.42
CA LYS A 5 -2.52 -73.66 -36.71
C LYS A 5 -3.16 -72.32 -36.34
N ARG A 6 -4.50 -72.17 -36.45
CA ARG A 6 -5.20 -70.94 -36.03
C ARG A 6 -5.24 -70.77 -34.50
N LEU A 7 -5.38 -71.86 -33.73
CA LEU A 7 -5.35 -71.76 -32.26
C LEU A 7 -3.98 -71.33 -31.70
N ARG A 8 -2.86 -71.74 -32.32
CA ARG A 8 -1.51 -71.27 -31.90
C ARG A 8 -1.29 -69.78 -32.14
N TRP A 9 -1.83 -69.21 -33.22
CA TRP A 9 -1.77 -67.76 -33.47
C TRP A 9 -2.72 -66.96 -32.57
N LEU A 10 -3.88 -67.52 -32.22
CA LEU A 10 -4.80 -66.93 -31.23
C LEU A 10 -4.20 -66.90 -29.82
N GLY A 11 -3.45 -67.94 -29.41
CA GLY A 11 -2.77 -67.97 -28.11
C GLY A 11 -1.61 -66.97 -28.00
N ILE A 12 -0.82 -66.80 -29.06
CA ILE A 12 0.26 -65.79 -29.11
C ILE A 12 -0.33 -64.38 -29.21
N GLY A 13 -1.40 -64.20 -29.99
CA GLY A 13 -2.13 -62.94 -30.10
C GLY A 13 -2.79 -62.52 -28.79
N ALA A 14 -3.45 -63.44 -28.08
CA ALA A 14 -4.05 -63.18 -26.77
C ALA A 14 -3.00 -62.89 -25.69
N GLY A 15 -1.84 -63.58 -25.72
CA GLY A 15 -0.72 -63.30 -24.82
C GLY A 15 -0.08 -61.93 -25.05
N LEU A 16 0.08 -61.51 -26.31
CA LEU A 16 0.56 -60.17 -26.67
C LEU A 16 -0.48 -59.09 -26.33
N LEU A 17 -1.78 -59.38 -26.48
CA LEU A 17 -2.86 -58.46 -26.11
C LEU A 17 -3.01 -58.31 -24.59
N LEU A 18 -2.81 -59.39 -23.83
CA LEU A 18 -2.81 -59.33 -22.36
C LEU A 18 -1.56 -58.60 -21.85
N ALA A 19 -0.40 -58.82 -22.46
CA ALA A 19 0.83 -58.10 -22.12
C ALA A 19 0.74 -56.62 -22.48
N SER A 20 0.11 -56.27 -23.61
CA SER A 20 -0.12 -54.86 -23.98
C SER A 20 -1.22 -54.21 -23.17
N LEU A 21 -2.30 -54.92 -22.79
CA LEU A 21 -3.32 -54.42 -21.87
C LEU A 21 -2.80 -54.29 -20.44
N LEU A 22 -1.94 -55.20 -19.97
CA LEU A 22 -1.29 -55.09 -18.66
C LEU A 22 -0.25 -53.96 -18.67
N ALA A 23 0.52 -53.80 -19.75
CA ALA A 23 1.40 -52.64 -19.92
C ALA A 23 0.60 -51.34 -20.01
N CYS A 24 -0.53 -51.32 -20.72
CA CYS A 24 -1.42 -50.16 -20.81
C CYS A 24 -2.09 -49.85 -19.47
N TYR A 25 -2.50 -50.87 -18.70
CA TYR A 25 -3.04 -50.72 -17.34
C TYR A 25 -1.98 -50.21 -16.37
N ILE A 26 -0.74 -50.73 -16.41
CA ILE A 26 0.38 -50.24 -15.60
C ILE A 26 0.74 -48.80 -15.98
N VAL A 27 0.71 -48.44 -17.26
CA VAL A 27 0.95 -47.07 -17.75
C VAL A 27 -0.20 -46.13 -17.37
N LEU A 28 -1.45 -46.57 -17.47
CA LEU A 28 -2.62 -45.78 -17.02
C LEU A 28 -2.62 -45.60 -15.49
N SER A 29 -2.37 -46.65 -14.71
CA SER A 29 -2.33 -46.57 -13.24
C SER A 29 -1.13 -45.76 -12.72
N ALA A 30 -0.01 -45.76 -13.44
CA ALA A 30 1.14 -44.92 -13.12
C ALA A 30 0.91 -43.44 -13.48
N ASN A 31 0.09 -43.17 -14.50
CA ASN A 31 -0.26 -41.81 -14.92
C ASN A 31 -1.33 -41.14 -14.02
N THR A 32 -2.16 -41.89 -13.31
CA THR A 32 -3.18 -41.34 -12.37
C THR A 32 -2.74 -41.37 -10.91
N ALA A 33 -1.49 -41.74 -10.61
CA ALA A 33 -1.00 -41.74 -9.24
C ALA A 33 -0.87 -40.30 -8.71
N THR A 34 -1.42 -40.03 -7.54
CA THR A 34 -1.35 -38.73 -6.88
C THR A 34 -0.08 -38.65 -6.02
N ILE A 35 0.48 -37.46 -5.96
CA ILE A 35 1.70 -37.15 -5.21
C ILE A 35 1.33 -36.09 -4.19
N SER A 36 1.74 -36.29 -2.94
CA SER A 36 1.69 -35.24 -1.91
C SER A 36 3.11 -34.83 -1.52
N PHE A 37 3.25 -33.56 -1.21
CA PHE A 37 4.42 -32.94 -0.59
C PHE A 37 4.08 -32.71 0.89
N ALA A 38 5.04 -32.96 1.77
CA ALA A 38 4.79 -32.92 3.22
C ALA A 38 4.62 -31.48 3.73
N ASP A 39 5.32 -30.54 3.11
CA ASP A 39 5.20 -29.11 3.39
C ASP A 39 3.98 -28.52 2.68
N PRO A 40 3.02 -27.93 3.40
CA PRO A 40 1.79 -27.39 2.81
C PRO A 40 2.04 -26.26 1.82
N GLY A 41 3.07 -25.44 2.05
CA GLY A 41 3.45 -24.36 1.14
C GLY A 41 3.99 -24.91 -0.17
N LEU A 42 4.87 -25.93 -0.10
CA LEU A 42 5.38 -26.59 -1.29
C LEU A 42 4.27 -27.33 -2.05
N GLN A 43 3.36 -27.98 -1.33
CA GLN A 43 2.19 -28.61 -1.92
C GLN A 43 1.35 -27.60 -2.69
N ALA A 44 1.07 -26.43 -2.09
CA ALA A 44 0.28 -25.37 -2.72
C ALA A 44 0.96 -24.81 -3.97
N ALA A 45 2.27 -24.54 -3.90
CA ALA A 45 3.04 -24.04 -5.04
C ALA A 45 3.03 -25.03 -6.22
N VAL A 46 3.29 -26.32 -5.96
CA VAL A 46 3.28 -27.34 -7.02
C VAL A 46 1.86 -27.55 -7.59
N LEU A 47 0.84 -27.47 -6.74
CA LEU A 47 -0.55 -27.55 -7.17
C LEU A 47 -0.91 -26.40 -8.12
N ALA A 48 -0.55 -25.16 -7.77
CA ALA A 48 -0.75 -23.98 -8.60
C ALA A 48 -0.05 -24.15 -9.97
N ALA A 49 1.20 -24.60 -9.99
CA ALA A 49 1.97 -24.80 -11.21
C ALA A 49 1.42 -25.90 -12.15
N THR A 50 0.57 -26.80 -11.64
CA THR A 50 -0.06 -27.85 -12.45
C THR A 50 -1.47 -27.48 -12.94
N GLY A 51 -1.92 -26.25 -12.69
CA GLY A 51 -3.24 -25.74 -13.10
C GLY A 51 -4.37 -26.48 -12.40
N GLY A 52 -4.28 -26.58 -11.06
CA GLY A 52 -5.08 -27.45 -10.21
C GLY A 52 -6.61 -27.35 -10.39
N GLU A 53 -7.16 -28.24 -11.20
CA GLU A 53 -8.61 -28.45 -11.31
C GLU A 53 -9.19 -29.28 -10.14
N THR A 54 -8.35 -29.82 -9.25
CA THR A 54 -8.73 -30.96 -8.37
C THR A 54 -8.06 -30.98 -6.98
N GLY A 55 -7.28 -29.96 -6.58
CA GLY A 55 -6.60 -29.98 -5.27
C GLY A 55 -5.46 -31.01 -5.13
N GLN A 56 -5.25 -31.86 -6.15
CA GLN A 56 -4.25 -32.92 -6.12
C GLN A 56 -3.19 -32.78 -7.19
N VAL A 57 -1.96 -33.13 -6.82
CA VAL A 57 -0.82 -33.12 -7.72
C VAL A 57 -0.70 -34.49 -8.41
N LEU A 58 -1.05 -34.54 -9.69
CA LEU A 58 -0.94 -35.76 -10.48
C LEU A 58 0.51 -36.04 -10.89
N ARG A 59 0.98 -37.27 -10.67
CA ARG A 59 2.36 -37.68 -10.95
C ARG A 59 2.81 -37.39 -12.38
N HIS A 60 1.92 -37.56 -13.37
CA HIS A 60 2.27 -37.30 -14.77
C HIS A 60 2.39 -35.80 -15.10
N LYS A 61 1.73 -34.92 -14.34
CA LYS A 61 1.85 -33.46 -14.49
C LYS A 61 3.16 -32.92 -13.93
N LEU A 62 3.77 -33.60 -12.96
CA LEU A 62 5.08 -33.20 -12.42
C LEU A 62 6.18 -33.12 -13.49
N GLY A 63 6.12 -34.00 -14.49
CA GLY A 63 7.05 -33.96 -15.62
C GLY A 63 6.83 -32.79 -16.59
N GLN A 64 5.75 -32.02 -16.44
CA GLN A 64 5.46 -30.86 -17.30
C GLN A 64 5.97 -29.56 -16.67
N ILE A 65 6.24 -29.56 -15.36
CA ILE A 65 6.72 -28.37 -14.64
C ILE A 65 8.18 -28.14 -15.00
N THR A 66 8.43 -27.07 -15.75
CA THR A 66 9.78 -26.58 -16.06
C THR A 66 10.13 -25.32 -15.28
N TRP A 67 9.14 -24.60 -14.76
CA TRP A 67 9.31 -23.46 -13.87
C TRP A 67 8.31 -23.57 -12.73
N LEU A 68 8.75 -23.27 -11.51
CA LEU A 68 7.89 -23.27 -10.33
C LEU A 68 8.08 -21.95 -9.57
N ASP A 69 7.01 -21.17 -9.45
CA ASP A 69 6.94 -20.09 -8.48
C ASP A 69 6.43 -20.67 -7.16
N ALA A 70 7.29 -20.65 -6.15
CA ALA A 70 7.02 -21.11 -4.80
C ALA A 70 7.41 -20.03 -3.78
N SER A 71 7.39 -18.77 -4.19
CA SER A 71 7.71 -17.62 -3.33
C SER A 71 6.59 -17.33 -2.31
N TYR A 72 6.97 -16.89 -1.10
CA TYR A 72 6.07 -16.47 -0.02
C TYR A 72 4.98 -17.47 0.36
N HIS A 73 5.33 -18.76 0.39
CA HIS A 73 4.42 -19.86 0.72
C HIS A 73 4.65 -20.45 2.13
N ASP A 74 5.45 -19.78 2.97
CA ASP A 74 5.86 -20.26 4.31
C ASP A 74 6.51 -21.66 4.29
N ILE A 75 7.25 -21.97 3.21
CA ILE A 75 7.89 -23.25 2.98
C ILE A 75 9.07 -23.41 3.94
N ARG A 76 9.08 -24.51 4.70
CA ARG A 76 10.17 -24.87 5.61
C ARG A 76 10.94 -26.10 5.14
N ASP A 77 10.24 -27.04 4.50
CA ASP A 77 10.81 -28.30 4.01
C ASP A 77 10.57 -28.50 2.51
N LEU A 78 11.65 -28.74 1.76
CA LEU A 78 11.63 -28.97 0.32
C LEU A 78 11.49 -30.45 -0.07
N ASN A 79 11.38 -31.38 0.89
CA ASN A 79 11.30 -32.81 0.61
C ASN A 79 10.15 -33.15 -0.35
N GLY A 80 10.47 -33.91 -1.40
CA GLY A 80 9.54 -34.25 -2.47
C GLY A 80 9.79 -33.46 -3.75
N ILE A 81 10.44 -32.29 -3.68
CA ILE A 81 10.75 -31.45 -4.86
C ILE A 81 11.56 -32.22 -5.92
N GLU A 82 12.35 -33.21 -5.53
CA GLU A 82 13.14 -34.06 -6.43
C GLU A 82 12.28 -34.85 -7.44
N ARG A 83 10.96 -34.92 -7.23
CA ARG A 83 9.99 -35.52 -8.14
C ARG A 83 9.71 -34.65 -9.38
N LEU A 84 10.05 -33.36 -9.34
CA LEU A 84 9.94 -32.43 -10.46
C LEU A 84 11.12 -32.57 -11.42
N ALA A 85 11.28 -33.75 -12.01
CA ALA A 85 12.49 -34.14 -12.73
C ALA A 85 12.85 -33.26 -13.95
N ASN A 86 11.88 -32.50 -14.47
CA ASN A 86 12.07 -31.60 -15.61
C ASN A 86 12.18 -30.12 -15.23
N LEU A 87 12.22 -29.81 -13.93
CA LEU A 87 12.33 -28.44 -13.43
C LEU A 87 13.63 -27.79 -13.92
N ARG A 88 13.49 -26.61 -14.51
CA ARG A 88 14.57 -25.76 -15.03
C ARG A 88 14.75 -24.50 -14.20
N GLY A 89 13.69 -23.93 -13.66
CA GLY A 89 13.80 -22.80 -12.74
C GLY A 89 12.84 -22.90 -11.57
N ILE A 90 13.24 -22.34 -10.44
CA ILE A 90 12.41 -22.26 -9.25
C ILE A 90 12.66 -20.95 -8.49
N ASP A 91 11.58 -20.31 -8.07
CA ASP A 91 11.60 -19.19 -7.14
C ASP A 91 11.12 -19.65 -5.76
N LEU A 92 11.97 -19.49 -4.75
CA LEU A 92 11.71 -19.85 -3.36
C LEU A 92 11.76 -18.64 -2.43
N SER A 93 11.66 -17.42 -2.96
CA SER A 93 11.85 -16.20 -2.18
C SER A 93 10.87 -16.06 -1.01
N GLY A 94 11.27 -15.44 0.09
CA GLY A 94 10.38 -15.14 1.23
C GLY A 94 9.95 -16.36 2.07
N ASN A 95 10.67 -17.47 1.98
CA ASN A 95 10.36 -18.70 2.73
C ASN A 95 11.40 -18.99 3.83
N PRO A 96 10.99 -19.40 5.05
CA PRO A 96 11.91 -19.73 6.15
C PRO A 96 12.54 -21.12 5.99
N LEU A 97 13.37 -21.29 4.95
CA LEU A 97 13.94 -22.58 4.55
C LEU A 97 14.97 -23.11 5.56
N GLN A 98 14.84 -24.37 5.95
CA GLN A 98 15.80 -25.00 6.87
C GLN A 98 16.97 -25.72 6.16
N SER A 99 16.78 -26.15 4.91
CA SER A 99 17.78 -26.91 4.15
C SER A 99 17.51 -26.89 2.65
N LEU A 100 18.57 -26.82 1.85
CA LEU A 100 18.53 -26.86 0.37
C LEU A 100 19.01 -28.20 -0.21
N ALA A 101 19.43 -29.14 0.64
CA ALA A 101 20.09 -30.38 0.24
C ALA A 101 19.32 -31.15 -0.85
N VAL A 102 17.99 -31.24 -0.73
CA VAL A 102 17.15 -31.99 -1.67
C VAL A 102 17.16 -31.43 -3.09
N LEU A 103 17.43 -30.12 -3.27
CA LEU A 103 17.54 -29.50 -4.60
C LEU A 103 18.66 -30.12 -5.42
N ALA A 104 19.72 -30.64 -4.79
CA ALA A 104 20.84 -31.29 -5.46
C ALA A 104 20.45 -32.50 -6.33
N ASN A 105 19.24 -33.05 -6.15
CA ASN A 105 18.71 -34.13 -6.97
C ASN A 105 18.09 -33.63 -8.28
N LEU A 106 17.88 -32.31 -8.43
CA LEU A 106 17.36 -31.65 -9.62
C LEU A 106 18.49 -31.26 -10.56
N GLY A 107 19.22 -32.25 -11.11
CA GLY A 107 20.33 -32.01 -12.03
C GLY A 107 19.96 -31.28 -13.35
N GLY A 108 18.66 -31.10 -13.60
CA GLY A 108 18.10 -30.31 -14.69
C GLY A 108 18.01 -28.80 -14.44
N LEU A 109 18.13 -28.37 -13.17
CA LEU A 109 17.89 -26.99 -12.74
C LEU A 109 18.94 -26.04 -13.32
N GLU A 110 18.44 -24.92 -13.84
CA GLU A 110 19.13 -23.91 -14.63
C GLU A 110 19.06 -22.54 -13.93
N GLU A 111 17.96 -22.24 -13.22
CA GLU A 111 17.77 -21.01 -12.45
C GLU A 111 17.24 -21.29 -11.03
N LEU A 112 17.75 -20.59 -10.01
CA LEU A 112 17.35 -20.72 -8.62
C LEU A 112 17.32 -19.35 -7.93
N THR A 113 16.16 -18.97 -7.40
CA THR A 113 15.97 -17.72 -6.65
C THR A 113 15.66 -18.03 -5.19
N LEU A 114 16.38 -17.40 -4.27
CA LEU A 114 16.35 -17.60 -2.82
C LEU A 114 16.41 -16.25 -2.08
N GLN A 115 15.65 -15.26 -2.55
CA GLN A 115 15.65 -13.94 -1.93
C GLN A 115 14.91 -13.98 -0.58
N ASP A 116 15.34 -13.20 0.41
CA ASP A 116 14.60 -13.02 1.67
C ASP A 116 14.24 -14.35 2.38
N CYS A 117 15.14 -15.34 2.34
CA CYS A 117 14.90 -16.68 2.88
C CYS A 117 15.46 -16.86 4.31
N GLY A 118 16.05 -15.81 4.90
CA GLY A 118 16.69 -15.87 6.21
C GLY A 118 17.91 -16.79 6.25
N LEU A 119 18.63 -16.92 5.13
CA LEU A 119 19.78 -17.82 5.04
C LEU A 119 20.97 -17.25 5.82
N THR A 120 21.55 -18.06 6.71
CA THR A 120 22.68 -17.67 7.57
C THR A 120 24.01 -18.29 7.15
N ASP A 121 24.01 -19.46 6.50
CA ASP A 121 25.24 -20.09 6.02
C ASP A 121 24.96 -21.05 4.85
N LEU A 122 25.56 -20.80 3.69
CA LEU A 122 25.45 -21.70 2.54
C LEU A 122 26.01 -23.11 2.83
N ALA A 123 27.05 -23.22 3.67
CA ALA A 123 27.67 -24.49 4.01
C ALA A 123 26.75 -25.37 4.87
N ALA A 124 26.12 -24.80 5.90
CA ALA A 124 25.15 -25.48 6.77
C ALA A 124 23.91 -25.98 6.02
N LEU A 125 23.52 -25.31 4.92
CA LEU A 125 22.37 -25.66 4.10
C LEU A 125 22.62 -26.82 3.10
N GLY A 126 23.84 -27.38 3.09
CA GLY A 126 24.21 -28.51 2.24
C GLY A 126 24.97 -28.14 0.96
N ALA A 127 25.76 -27.06 0.95
CA ALA A 127 26.55 -26.58 -0.18
C ALA A 127 27.30 -27.63 -1.01
N GLY A 128 27.89 -28.65 -0.37
CA GLY A 128 28.59 -29.73 -1.08
C GLY A 128 27.70 -30.54 -2.04
N GLN A 129 26.37 -30.45 -1.86
CA GLN A 129 25.39 -31.07 -2.74
C GLN A 129 25.00 -30.16 -3.92
N LEU A 130 25.08 -28.83 -3.76
CA LEU A 130 24.83 -27.87 -4.85
C LEU A 130 25.76 -28.11 -6.05
N ALA A 131 26.97 -28.63 -5.83
CA ALA A 131 27.90 -29.10 -6.87
C ALA A 131 27.28 -30.08 -7.90
N ARG A 132 26.14 -30.70 -7.57
CA ARG A 132 25.40 -31.61 -8.47
C ARG A 132 24.50 -30.87 -9.47
N LEU A 133 24.21 -29.60 -9.24
CA LEU A 133 23.41 -28.72 -10.10
C LEU A 133 24.22 -28.21 -11.29
N ARG A 134 24.74 -29.13 -12.10
CA ARG A 134 25.69 -28.83 -13.20
C ARG A 134 25.14 -27.96 -14.33
N ARG A 135 23.82 -27.72 -14.36
CA ARG A 135 23.16 -26.88 -15.36
C ARG A 135 22.77 -25.51 -14.81
N LEU A 136 22.91 -25.28 -13.51
CA LEU A 136 22.53 -24.04 -12.85
C LEU A 136 23.44 -22.92 -13.33
N PHE A 137 22.89 -22.00 -14.11
CA PHE A 137 23.62 -20.85 -14.63
C PHE A 137 23.16 -19.53 -14.01
N ARG A 138 22.00 -19.49 -13.34
CA ARG A 138 21.51 -18.31 -12.60
C ARG A 138 21.24 -18.69 -11.14
N LEU A 139 21.82 -17.93 -10.22
CA LEU A 139 21.58 -18.05 -8.78
C LEU A 139 21.33 -16.66 -8.19
N ASP A 140 20.23 -16.49 -7.48
CA ASP A 140 19.89 -15.24 -6.79
C ASP A 140 19.71 -15.50 -5.30
N LEU A 141 20.54 -14.83 -4.50
CA LEU A 141 20.62 -14.95 -3.05
C LEU A 141 20.35 -13.60 -2.36
N ALA A 142 19.69 -12.65 -3.04
CA ALA A 142 19.51 -11.31 -2.52
C ALA A 142 18.81 -11.27 -1.14
N ASN A 143 19.07 -10.20 -0.38
CA ASN A 143 18.46 -9.89 0.90
C ASN A 143 18.56 -11.02 1.93
N ASN A 144 19.73 -11.67 2.01
CA ASN A 144 20.05 -12.57 3.12
C ASN A 144 21.17 -11.90 3.95
N PRO A 145 20.83 -10.98 4.87
CA PRO A 145 21.81 -10.12 5.53
C PRO A 145 22.79 -10.90 6.42
N ASP A 146 22.39 -12.06 6.95
CA ASP A 146 23.23 -12.90 7.80
C ASP A 146 24.02 -13.98 7.03
N LEU A 147 23.99 -13.95 5.69
CA LEU A 147 24.56 -15.01 4.86
C LEU A 147 26.09 -15.09 4.97
N ALA A 148 26.61 -16.17 5.52
CA ALA A 148 28.02 -16.52 5.52
C ALA A 148 28.34 -17.70 4.58
N GLY A 149 29.63 -18.03 4.44
CA GLY A 149 30.06 -19.29 3.84
C GLY A 149 30.10 -19.32 2.30
N LEU A 150 30.42 -18.20 1.64
CA LEU A 150 30.48 -18.09 0.18
C LEU A 150 31.45 -19.07 -0.52
N ALA A 151 32.39 -19.70 0.21
CA ALA A 151 33.27 -20.75 -0.31
C ALA A 151 32.51 -21.88 -1.04
N ALA A 152 31.27 -22.14 -0.65
CA ALA A 152 30.33 -23.03 -1.31
C ALA A 152 30.17 -22.78 -2.82
N LEU A 153 30.20 -21.51 -3.24
CA LEU A 153 29.98 -21.09 -4.63
C LEU A 153 31.04 -21.66 -5.58
N THR A 154 32.26 -21.93 -5.11
CA THR A 154 33.33 -22.54 -5.91
C THR A 154 32.94 -23.90 -6.52
N SER A 155 31.92 -24.56 -5.95
CA SER A 155 31.38 -25.81 -6.46
C SER A 155 30.41 -25.64 -7.65
N LEU A 156 30.08 -24.40 -8.03
CA LEU A 156 29.18 -24.03 -9.12
C LEU A 156 29.92 -23.21 -10.20
N PRO A 157 31.05 -23.69 -10.75
CA PRO A 157 31.88 -22.90 -11.67
C PRO A 157 31.17 -22.54 -12.99
N GLN A 158 30.05 -23.20 -13.30
CA GLN A 158 29.26 -22.95 -14.50
C GLN A 158 28.32 -21.74 -14.42
N LEU A 159 28.20 -21.08 -13.26
CA LEU A 159 27.32 -19.91 -13.09
C LEU A 159 27.67 -18.80 -14.10
N ARG A 160 26.60 -18.17 -14.61
CA ARG A 160 26.64 -17.03 -15.54
C ARG A 160 26.00 -15.79 -14.94
N SER A 161 25.03 -15.94 -14.04
CA SER A 161 24.39 -14.85 -13.32
C SER A 161 24.38 -15.16 -11.82
N LEU A 162 24.87 -14.21 -11.02
CA LEU A 162 24.85 -14.28 -9.56
C LEU A 162 24.36 -12.95 -8.99
N SER A 163 23.40 -13.00 -8.08
CA SER A 163 22.97 -11.87 -7.26
C SER A 163 23.22 -12.18 -5.79
N LEU A 164 23.94 -11.28 -5.12
CA LEU A 164 24.19 -11.28 -3.67
C LEU A 164 23.67 -9.98 -3.03
N ARG A 165 22.82 -9.23 -3.74
CA ARG A 165 22.31 -7.92 -3.31
C ARG A 165 21.91 -7.92 -1.83
N GLY A 166 22.26 -6.87 -1.09
CA GLY A 166 21.80 -6.68 0.30
C GLY A 166 22.15 -7.82 1.24
N SER A 167 23.17 -8.63 0.90
CA SER A 167 23.66 -9.74 1.73
C SER A 167 25.00 -9.35 2.35
N SER A 168 25.32 -9.91 3.52
CA SER A 168 26.65 -9.70 4.11
C SER A 168 27.72 -10.47 3.31
N ILE A 169 28.84 -9.81 3.04
CA ILE A 169 29.98 -10.39 2.33
C ILE A 169 31.23 -10.12 3.17
N ASP A 170 31.92 -11.17 3.59
CA ASP A 170 33.16 -11.10 4.36
C ASP A 170 34.42 -11.26 3.50
N GLN A 171 34.29 -11.91 2.33
CA GLN A 171 35.38 -12.14 1.37
C GLN A 171 34.86 -12.45 -0.04
N LEU A 172 35.68 -12.18 -1.06
CA LEU A 172 35.30 -12.35 -2.48
C LEU A 172 36.03 -13.48 -3.21
N ASP A 173 36.93 -14.22 -2.54
CA ASP A 173 37.75 -15.28 -3.16
C ASP A 173 36.95 -16.32 -3.92
N ALA A 174 35.83 -16.76 -3.34
CA ALA A 174 34.96 -17.75 -3.95
C ALA A 174 34.24 -17.21 -5.20
N VAL A 175 33.78 -15.95 -5.13
CA VAL A 175 33.14 -15.26 -6.26
C VAL A 175 34.15 -15.12 -7.40
N GLY A 176 35.40 -14.73 -7.11
CA GLY A 176 36.46 -14.59 -8.11
C GLY A 176 36.83 -15.86 -8.88
N GLN A 177 36.43 -17.04 -8.39
CA GLN A 177 36.64 -18.33 -9.09
C GLN A 177 35.54 -18.63 -10.13
N LEU A 178 34.44 -17.88 -10.13
CA LEU A 178 33.31 -18.06 -11.05
C LEU A 178 33.57 -17.38 -12.41
N VAL A 179 34.65 -17.76 -13.07
CA VAL A 179 35.20 -17.09 -14.27
C VAL A 179 34.28 -17.09 -15.50
N HIS A 180 33.12 -17.76 -15.44
CA HIS A 180 32.10 -17.78 -16.48
C HIS A 180 30.92 -16.83 -16.21
N LEU A 181 30.92 -16.09 -15.09
CA LEU A 181 29.92 -15.07 -14.80
C LEU A 181 29.92 -14.00 -15.90
N THR A 182 28.72 -13.74 -16.42
CA THR A 182 28.39 -12.64 -17.34
C THR A 182 27.63 -11.53 -16.63
N THR A 183 26.91 -11.84 -15.56
CA THR A 183 26.15 -10.87 -14.75
C THR A 183 26.46 -11.07 -13.27
N LEU A 184 26.80 -10.00 -12.57
CA LEU A 184 27.04 -9.99 -11.13
C LEU A 184 26.37 -8.77 -10.49
N ASP A 185 25.55 -9.01 -9.47
CA ASP A 185 24.85 -7.99 -8.71
C ASP A 185 25.27 -8.03 -7.24
N LEU A 186 25.96 -6.99 -6.80
CA LEU A 186 26.45 -6.79 -5.44
C LEU A 186 25.86 -5.52 -4.82
N ARG A 187 24.76 -4.98 -5.35
CA ARG A 187 24.21 -3.73 -4.82
C ARG A 187 23.85 -3.86 -3.34
N ASP A 188 23.97 -2.76 -2.60
CA ASP A 188 23.67 -2.71 -1.15
C ASP A 188 24.53 -3.69 -0.29
N CYS A 189 25.68 -4.17 -0.79
CA CYS A 189 26.65 -4.96 -0.03
C CYS A 189 27.82 -4.07 0.46
N ASP A 190 28.26 -4.18 1.72
CA ASP A 190 29.42 -3.41 2.18
C ASP A 190 30.74 -3.97 1.59
N LEU A 191 31.32 -3.25 0.63
CA LEU A 191 32.58 -3.58 -0.01
C LEU A 191 33.73 -2.66 0.44
N ALA A 192 33.50 -1.73 1.36
CA ALA A 192 34.44 -0.64 1.66
C ALA A 192 35.79 -1.13 2.20
N THR A 193 35.81 -2.29 2.87
CA THR A 193 37.01 -2.84 3.54
C THR A 193 37.53 -4.14 2.92
N LEU A 194 36.88 -4.65 1.87
CA LEU A 194 37.19 -5.94 1.28
C LEU A 194 38.33 -5.88 0.26
N ASP A 195 39.05 -7.00 0.11
CA ASP A 195 39.95 -7.19 -1.03
C ASP A 195 39.13 -7.47 -2.30
N LEU A 196 39.26 -6.57 -3.28
CA LEU A 196 38.51 -6.60 -4.54
C LEU A 196 39.28 -7.27 -5.68
N GLU A 197 40.54 -7.66 -5.48
CA GLU A 197 41.34 -8.36 -6.50
C GLU A 197 40.63 -9.58 -7.11
N PRO A 198 39.91 -10.41 -6.32
CA PRO A 198 39.17 -11.56 -6.86
C PRO A 198 38.15 -11.19 -7.94
N LEU A 199 37.49 -10.02 -7.87
CA LEU A 199 36.53 -9.60 -8.90
C LEU A 199 37.20 -9.39 -10.26
N GLY A 200 38.48 -9.02 -10.27
CA GLY A 200 39.28 -8.85 -11.49
C GLY A 200 39.54 -10.15 -12.25
N HIS A 201 39.24 -11.32 -11.67
CA HIS A 201 39.35 -12.62 -12.35
C HIS A 201 38.14 -12.95 -13.23
N LEU A 202 37.03 -12.21 -13.09
CA LEU A 202 35.77 -12.45 -13.80
C LEU A 202 35.79 -11.93 -15.25
N SER A 203 36.79 -12.34 -16.04
CA SER A 203 37.02 -11.79 -17.39
C SER A 203 35.87 -11.97 -18.39
N ALA A 204 34.90 -12.85 -18.12
CA ALA A 204 33.69 -13.03 -18.94
C ALA A 204 32.56 -12.03 -18.59
N LEU A 205 32.72 -11.21 -17.55
CA LEU A 205 31.66 -10.35 -17.03
C LEU A 205 31.26 -9.27 -18.04
N GLU A 206 29.96 -9.16 -18.29
CA GLU A 206 29.34 -8.19 -19.19
C GLU A 206 28.53 -7.14 -18.42
N GLU A 207 27.94 -7.52 -17.28
CA GLU A 207 27.14 -6.64 -16.42
C GLU A 207 27.55 -6.74 -14.95
N LEU A 208 27.80 -5.59 -14.33
CA LEU A 208 28.22 -5.48 -12.94
C LEU A 208 27.46 -4.34 -12.24
N ASP A 209 26.66 -4.67 -11.22
CA ASP A 209 26.00 -3.68 -10.35
C ASP A 209 26.70 -3.64 -8.99
N LEU A 210 27.24 -2.46 -8.65
CA LEU A 210 27.99 -2.16 -7.41
C LEU A 210 27.35 -0.97 -6.67
N ARG A 211 26.08 -0.68 -6.92
CA ARG A 211 25.40 0.48 -6.34
C ARG A 211 25.37 0.43 -4.82
N ASP A 212 25.63 1.59 -4.20
CA ASP A 212 25.51 1.81 -2.76
C ASP A 212 26.32 0.78 -1.93
N THR A 213 27.56 0.49 -2.34
CA THR A 213 28.43 -0.54 -1.72
C THR A 213 29.56 0.02 -0.86
N GLY A 214 29.69 1.35 -0.74
CA GLY A 214 30.82 1.98 -0.05
C GLY A 214 32.17 1.84 -0.79
N LEU A 215 32.14 1.39 -2.04
CA LEU A 215 33.31 1.12 -2.87
C LEU A 215 34.26 2.33 -3.00
N ALA A 216 35.57 2.08 -2.89
CA ALA A 216 36.61 3.11 -3.03
C ALA A 216 37.62 2.85 -4.16
N ASP A 217 38.00 1.58 -4.40
CA ASP A 217 39.01 1.20 -5.41
C ASP A 217 38.39 0.53 -6.63
N LEU A 218 38.65 1.06 -7.83
CA LEU A 218 38.18 0.53 -9.11
C LEU A 218 39.23 -0.27 -9.89
N THR A 219 40.43 -0.47 -9.34
CA THR A 219 41.59 -1.03 -10.07
C THR A 219 41.30 -2.40 -10.68
N PHE A 220 40.47 -3.22 -10.03
CA PHE A 220 40.06 -4.54 -10.54
C PHE A 220 39.33 -4.47 -11.89
N LEU A 221 38.62 -3.36 -12.19
CA LEU A 221 37.93 -3.16 -13.47
C LEU A 221 38.89 -3.18 -14.67
N THR A 222 40.17 -2.86 -14.48
CA THR A 222 41.17 -2.87 -15.56
C THR A 222 41.36 -4.24 -16.23
N ARG A 223 40.94 -5.32 -15.55
CA ARG A 223 41.00 -6.69 -16.06
C ARG A 223 39.69 -7.15 -16.73
N LEU A 224 38.62 -6.36 -16.67
CA LEU A 224 37.25 -6.75 -17.07
C LEU A 224 36.84 -6.16 -18.43
N SER A 225 37.64 -6.40 -19.48
CA SER A 225 37.47 -5.76 -20.80
C SER A 225 36.19 -6.11 -21.55
N ASN A 226 35.43 -7.12 -21.11
CA ASN A 226 34.16 -7.54 -21.72
C ASN A 226 32.94 -6.78 -21.17
N LEU A 227 33.10 -5.97 -20.11
CA LEU A 227 32.01 -5.22 -19.50
C LEU A 227 31.30 -4.32 -20.52
N ARG A 228 29.97 -4.40 -20.50
CA ARG A 228 29.02 -3.60 -21.27
C ARG A 228 28.20 -2.69 -20.38
N THR A 229 27.88 -3.12 -19.17
CA THR A 229 27.09 -2.37 -18.20
C THR A 229 27.81 -2.34 -16.86
N VAL A 230 28.00 -1.15 -16.31
CA VAL A 230 28.53 -0.96 -14.96
C VAL A 230 27.66 0.05 -14.21
N ASN A 231 27.25 -0.30 -12.99
CA ASN A 231 26.57 0.63 -12.08
C ASN A 231 27.46 0.89 -10.86
N LEU A 232 27.89 2.14 -10.68
CA LEU A 232 28.70 2.63 -9.56
C LEU A 232 27.92 3.59 -8.66
N ARG A 233 26.61 3.76 -8.88
CA ARG A 233 25.79 4.76 -8.21
C ARG A 233 25.99 4.78 -6.69
N GLY A 234 26.09 5.97 -6.12
CA GLY A 234 26.14 6.18 -4.67
C GLY A 234 27.49 5.89 -3.98
N ASN A 235 28.48 5.37 -4.71
CA ASN A 235 29.83 5.13 -4.16
C ASN A 235 30.67 6.42 -4.11
N ARG A 236 30.48 7.20 -3.05
CA ARG A 236 31.17 8.49 -2.88
C ARG A 236 32.64 8.39 -2.49
N ALA A 237 33.08 7.23 -2.01
CA ALA A 237 34.47 6.99 -1.60
C ALA A 237 35.44 6.79 -2.79
N ILE A 238 34.92 6.62 -4.01
CA ILE A 238 35.75 6.49 -5.22
C ILE A 238 36.47 7.81 -5.49
N THR A 239 37.81 7.76 -5.49
CA THR A 239 38.63 8.94 -5.81
C THR A 239 39.41 8.84 -7.13
N ASP A 240 39.54 7.65 -7.71
CA ASP A 240 40.26 7.42 -8.97
C ASP A 240 39.36 6.72 -10.01
N PHE A 241 39.08 7.41 -11.11
CA PHE A 241 38.26 6.90 -12.21
C PHE A 241 39.09 6.43 -13.42
N GLN A 242 40.42 6.51 -13.37
CA GLN A 242 41.30 6.02 -14.46
C GLN A 242 41.03 4.57 -14.88
N PRO A 243 40.72 3.62 -13.96
CA PRO A 243 40.43 2.23 -14.34
C PRO A 243 39.32 2.08 -15.39
N LEU A 244 38.32 2.98 -15.41
CA LEU A 244 37.23 2.95 -16.39
C LEU A 244 37.70 3.14 -17.83
N ALA A 245 38.81 3.84 -18.06
CA ALA A 245 39.32 4.11 -19.40
C ALA A 245 39.70 2.82 -20.17
N SER A 246 39.94 1.72 -19.46
CA SER A 246 40.22 0.40 -20.03
C SER A 246 38.99 -0.30 -20.64
N LEU A 247 37.78 0.09 -20.22
CA LEU A 247 36.52 -0.55 -20.58
C LEU A 247 35.99 -0.06 -21.94
N SER A 248 36.83 -0.10 -22.98
CA SER A 248 36.50 0.45 -24.30
C SER A 248 35.20 -0.09 -24.93
N GLY A 249 34.75 -1.26 -24.49
CA GLY A 249 33.50 -1.90 -24.90
C GLY A 249 32.24 -1.47 -24.15
N LEU A 250 32.35 -0.59 -23.15
CA LEU A 250 31.26 -0.20 -22.27
C LEU A 250 30.15 0.53 -23.05
N ARG A 251 28.91 0.16 -22.76
CA ARG A 251 27.68 0.70 -23.38
C ARG A 251 26.83 1.46 -22.37
N ARG A 252 26.81 1.04 -21.11
CA ARG A 252 26.02 1.65 -20.05
C ARG A 252 26.88 1.91 -18.81
N LEU A 253 26.82 3.14 -18.31
CA LEU A 253 27.50 3.53 -17.08
C LEU A 253 26.56 4.39 -16.22
N ASP A 254 26.14 3.86 -15.07
CA ASP A 254 25.52 4.69 -14.04
C ASP A 254 26.60 5.07 -13.03
N ALA A 255 26.97 6.35 -13.01
CA ALA A 255 27.90 6.91 -12.04
C ALA A 255 27.20 7.96 -11.16
N SER A 256 25.87 7.98 -11.13
CA SER A 256 25.11 8.98 -10.39
C SER A 256 25.48 9.00 -8.91
N HIS A 257 25.58 10.20 -8.34
CA HIS A 257 25.99 10.40 -6.94
C HIS A 257 27.40 9.84 -6.61
N THR A 258 28.31 9.73 -7.59
CA THR A 258 29.75 9.50 -7.39
C THR A 258 30.55 10.73 -7.77
N PHE A 259 31.59 11.13 -7.01
CA PHE A 259 32.30 12.38 -7.28
C PHE A 259 33.37 12.23 -8.39
N ILE A 260 32.95 12.25 -9.66
CA ILE A 260 33.88 12.18 -10.81
C ILE A 260 34.65 13.49 -11.05
N GLY A 261 33.99 14.64 -10.84
CA GLY A 261 34.57 15.96 -11.01
C GLY A 261 35.32 16.18 -12.34
N ALA A 262 36.53 16.72 -12.25
CA ALA A 262 37.40 16.96 -13.41
C ALA A 262 37.93 15.67 -14.08
N GLN A 263 37.73 14.51 -13.47
CA GLN A 263 38.17 13.22 -14.02
C GLN A 263 37.24 12.68 -15.10
N LEU A 264 36.16 13.39 -15.47
CA LEU A 264 35.30 12.98 -16.58
C LEU A 264 36.07 12.74 -17.89
N ALA A 265 37.21 13.41 -18.08
CA ALA A 265 38.13 13.19 -19.20
C ALA A 265 38.61 11.74 -19.36
N THR A 266 38.59 10.94 -18.29
CA THR A 266 38.89 9.49 -18.32
C THR A 266 37.95 8.72 -19.25
N LEU A 267 36.72 9.19 -19.43
CA LEU A 267 35.71 8.53 -20.25
C LEU A 267 35.87 8.80 -21.76
N ALA A 268 36.82 9.64 -22.18
CA ALA A 268 36.98 10.07 -23.57
C ALA A 268 37.20 8.92 -24.58
N GLY A 269 37.65 7.75 -24.10
CA GLY A 269 37.86 6.52 -24.86
C GLY A 269 36.63 5.62 -25.03
N LEU A 270 35.54 5.85 -24.29
CA LEU A 270 34.35 4.98 -24.22
C LEU A 270 33.37 5.23 -25.37
N ARG A 271 33.83 4.97 -26.60
CA ARG A 271 33.12 5.34 -27.84
C ARG A 271 31.86 4.53 -28.13
N HIS A 272 31.59 3.48 -27.35
CA HIS A 272 30.42 2.63 -27.50
C HIS A 272 29.31 2.95 -26.50
N LEU A 273 29.46 4.01 -25.68
CA LEU A 273 28.42 4.42 -24.74
C LEU A 273 27.11 4.76 -25.43
N GLU A 274 26.04 4.24 -24.85
CA GLU A 274 24.65 4.39 -25.26
C GLU A 274 23.83 4.99 -24.12
N ASP A 275 24.12 4.59 -22.88
CA ASP A 275 23.48 5.08 -21.67
C ASP A 275 24.53 5.59 -20.68
N ILE A 276 24.36 6.80 -20.16
CA ILE A 276 25.18 7.28 -19.06
C ILE A 276 24.39 8.16 -18.10
N ASP A 277 24.46 7.84 -16.81
CA ASP A 277 23.93 8.69 -15.74
C ASP A 277 25.10 9.33 -14.98
N LEU A 278 25.21 10.64 -15.09
CA LEU A 278 26.19 11.49 -14.43
C LEU A 278 25.55 12.45 -13.44
N ARG A 279 24.32 12.17 -12.98
CA ARG A 279 23.61 13.03 -12.04
C ARG A 279 24.42 13.22 -10.75
N ALA A 280 24.55 14.47 -10.29
CA ALA A 280 25.23 14.80 -9.03
C ALA A 280 26.67 14.23 -8.92
N THR A 281 27.46 14.36 -9.99
CA THR A 281 28.83 13.82 -10.05
C THR A 281 29.93 14.86 -9.84
N GLY A 282 29.56 16.12 -9.59
CA GLY A 282 30.52 17.23 -9.46
C GLY A 282 31.16 17.64 -10.80
N THR A 283 30.61 17.18 -11.92
CA THR A 283 31.11 17.47 -13.27
C THR A 283 31.02 18.97 -13.58
N VAL A 284 32.11 19.56 -14.07
CA VAL A 284 32.19 21.00 -14.41
C VAL A 284 32.38 21.28 -15.92
N ASP A 285 32.90 20.31 -16.67
CA ASP A 285 33.27 20.44 -18.10
C ASP A 285 32.63 19.31 -18.91
N LEU A 286 31.79 19.67 -19.87
CA LEU A 286 31.03 18.71 -20.70
C LEU A 286 31.66 18.44 -22.08
N THR A 287 32.84 18.99 -22.37
CA THR A 287 33.52 18.83 -23.68
C THR A 287 33.78 17.37 -24.05
N VAL A 288 34.04 16.52 -23.05
CA VAL A 288 34.26 15.09 -23.23
C VAL A 288 33.01 14.39 -23.76
N LEU A 289 31.82 14.75 -23.25
CA LEU A 289 30.55 14.23 -23.73
C LEU A 289 30.27 14.70 -25.15
N ALA A 290 30.49 15.99 -25.45
CA ALA A 290 30.38 16.49 -26.83
C ALA A 290 31.32 15.76 -27.79
N SER A 291 32.55 15.48 -27.36
CA SER A 291 33.52 14.70 -28.13
C SER A 291 33.05 13.26 -28.37
N LEU A 292 32.48 12.58 -27.37
CA LEU A 292 31.87 11.27 -27.53
C LEU A 292 30.68 11.30 -28.52
N MET A 293 29.79 12.28 -28.37
CA MET A 293 28.61 12.48 -29.24
C MET A 293 28.98 12.76 -30.70
N SER A 294 29.99 13.60 -30.93
CA SER A 294 30.51 13.88 -32.27
C SER A 294 31.02 12.63 -33.00
N ARG A 295 31.33 11.56 -32.26
CA ARG A 295 31.81 10.27 -32.75
C ARG A 295 30.71 9.19 -32.77
N GLY A 296 29.46 9.54 -32.48
CA GLY A 296 28.28 8.67 -32.57
C GLY A 296 27.91 7.88 -31.30
N ALA A 297 28.64 8.07 -30.20
CA ALA A 297 28.24 7.59 -28.87
C ALA A 297 27.11 8.49 -28.32
N LEU A 298 26.29 8.00 -27.39
CA LEU A 298 25.21 8.78 -26.75
C LEU A 298 24.27 9.46 -27.77
N GLN A 299 23.93 8.77 -28.86
CA GLN A 299 23.01 9.24 -29.89
C GLN A 299 22.03 8.13 -30.28
N ASP A 300 20.76 8.46 -30.47
CA ASP A 300 19.75 7.52 -30.96
C ASP A 300 20.15 6.97 -32.33
N ASN A 301 19.84 5.70 -32.57
CA ASN A 301 19.90 5.09 -33.89
C ASN A 301 18.68 4.21 -34.10
N PRO A 302 17.55 4.79 -34.57
CA PRO A 302 16.30 4.06 -34.77
C PRO A 302 16.41 2.90 -35.76
N ALA A 303 17.27 3.03 -36.79
CA ALA A 303 17.50 1.96 -37.76
C ALA A 303 18.18 0.72 -37.14
N ALA A 304 18.89 0.90 -36.02
CA ALA A 304 19.47 -0.18 -35.22
C ALA A 304 18.63 -0.52 -33.98
N GLY A 305 17.43 0.05 -33.81
CA GLY A 305 16.60 -0.14 -32.61
C GLY A 305 17.22 0.43 -31.33
N ARG A 306 18.20 1.33 -31.45
CA ARG A 306 18.98 1.87 -30.31
C ARG A 306 18.43 3.24 -29.89
N ARG A 307 18.15 3.41 -28.61
CA ARG A 307 17.89 4.72 -27.98
C ARG A 307 19.00 5.03 -26.99
N ALA A 308 19.56 6.22 -27.08
CA ALA A 308 20.54 6.72 -26.14
C ALA A 308 19.87 7.33 -24.92
N SER A 309 20.57 7.25 -23.79
CA SER A 309 20.15 7.76 -22.51
C SER A 309 21.27 8.60 -21.87
N LEU A 310 20.92 9.77 -21.35
CA LEU A 310 21.89 10.68 -20.71
C LEU A 310 21.23 11.50 -19.60
N ASP A 311 21.71 11.38 -18.36
CA ASP A 311 21.37 12.30 -17.26
C ASP A 311 22.62 13.07 -16.80
N ILE A 312 22.55 14.40 -16.81
CA ILE A 312 23.62 15.31 -16.36
C ILE A 312 23.15 16.31 -15.30
N ARG A 313 21.96 16.09 -14.70
CA ARG A 313 21.41 17.02 -13.69
C ARG A 313 22.29 17.11 -12.45
N ASP A 314 22.05 18.15 -11.65
CA ASP A 314 22.69 18.35 -10.34
C ASP A 314 24.23 18.44 -10.39
N ASN A 315 24.79 18.89 -11.52
CA ASN A 315 26.23 19.12 -11.70
C ASN A 315 26.60 20.62 -11.74
N PRO A 316 27.74 21.03 -11.16
CA PRO A 316 28.24 22.40 -11.19
C PRO A 316 28.87 22.77 -12.55
N VAL A 317 28.17 22.54 -13.66
CA VAL A 317 28.66 22.81 -15.02
C VAL A 317 29.01 24.29 -15.18
N ASN A 318 30.23 24.58 -15.60
CA ASN A 318 30.74 25.94 -15.68
C ASN A 318 30.18 26.68 -16.90
N LEU A 319 29.57 27.84 -16.66
CA LEU A 319 28.94 28.67 -17.69
C LEU A 319 29.75 29.94 -18.02
N ASP A 320 30.99 30.07 -17.53
CA ASP A 320 31.84 31.23 -17.82
C ASP A 320 32.34 31.20 -19.28
N PRO A 321 31.87 32.11 -20.15
CA PRO A 321 32.25 32.12 -21.57
C PRO A 321 33.73 32.47 -21.80
N ARG A 322 34.46 32.95 -20.78
CA ARG A 322 35.89 33.26 -20.86
C ARG A 322 36.76 32.00 -20.81
N LEU A 323 36.23 30.90 -20.29
CA LEU A 323 36.95 29.63 -20.16
C LEU A 323 36.79 28.73 -21.40
N GLY A 324 36.10 29.22 -22.44
CA GLY A 324 35.83 28.49 -23.66
C GLY A 324 34.51 27.71 -23.62
N PRO A 325 34.24 26.88 -24.63
CA PRO A 325 33.00 26.11 -24.73
C PRO A 325 33.11 24.92 -23.77
N ILE A 326 32.82 25.11 -22.49
CA ILE A 326 32.89 24.06 -21.46
C ILE A 326 31.54 23.80 -20.77
N GLY A 327 30.52 24.62 -21.10
CA GLY A 327 29.18 24.57 -20.52
C GLY A 327 28.18 23.72 -21.30
N TYR A 328 26.88 23.91 -21.07
CA TYR A 328 25.82 23.14 -21.76
C TYR A 328 25.75 23.39 -23.27
N ASP A 329 26.28 24.52 -23.75
CA ASP A 329 26.32 24.92 -25.16
C ASP A 329 27.03 23.89 -26.05
N VAL A 330 28.04 23.19 -25.53
CA VAL A 330 28.78 22.16 -26.29
C VAL A 330 27.94 20.96 -26.68
N LEU A 331 26.87 20.69 -25.93
CA LEU A 331 25.98 19.56 -26.16
C LEU A 331 24.82 19.93 -27.09
N ALA A 332 24.56 21.24 -27.31
CA ALA A 332 23.43 21.71 -28.09
C ALA A 332 23.29 21.08 -29.49
N PRO A 333 24.37 20.85 -30.27
CA PRO A 333 24.27 20.21 -31.59
C PRO A 333 23.78 18.75 -31.53
N TYR A 334 23.95 18.07 -30.40
CA TYR A 334 23.74 16.64 -30.23
C TYR A 334 22.51 16.30 -29.38
N TRP A 335 22.06 17.25 -28.54
CA TRP A 335 21.05 17.01 -27.50
C TRP A 335 19.73 16.46 -28.06
N ASN A 336 19.28 17.00 -29.20
CA ASN A 336 18.02 16.63 -29.85
C ASN A 336 18.02 15.25 -30.52
N ALA A 337 19.16 14.59 -30.59
CA ALA A 337 19.28 13.23 -31.09
C ALA A 337 19.36 12.18 -29.97
N ILE A 338 18.98 12.52 -28.74
CA ILE A 338 18.96 11.61 -27.58
C ILE A 338 17.50 11.42 -27.14
N GLY A 339 17.00 10.19 -27.19
CA GLY A 339 15.60 9.88 -26.92
C GLY A 339 15.25 9.93 -25.43
N ASN A 340 16.17 9.51 -24.56
CA ASN A 340 16.02 9.60 -23.11
C ASN A 340 17.06 10.57 -22.55
N ARG A 341 16.66 11.76 -22.13
CA ARG A 341 17.63 12.78 -21.70
C ARG A 341 17.13 13.57 -20.52
N GLN A 342 18.05 13.87 -19.61
CA GLN A 342 17.82 14.64 -18.41
C GLN A 342 18.97 15.64 -18.22
N PRO A 343 18.71 16.94 -18.09
CA PRO A 343 17.38 17.57 -18.19
C PRO A 343 16.76 17.42 -19.59
N LYS A 344 15.42 17.44 -19.69
CA LYS A 344 14.72 17.28 -20.98
C LYS A 344 15.13 18.34 -22.01
N HIS A 345 15.62 19.50 -21.55
CA HIS A 345 16.23 20.56 -22.36
C HIS A 345 17.49 21.07 -21.65
N LEU A 346 18.51 21.43 -22.42
CA LEU A 346 19.72 22.02 -21.84
C LEU A 346 19.38 23.37 -21.19
N PRO A 347 19.98 23.70 -20.02
CA PRO A 347 19.85 25.00 -19.38
C PRO A 347 20.10 26.13 -20.39
N ARG A 348 19.16 27.08 -20.39
CA ARG A 348 18.95 28.05 -21.45
C ARG A 348 20.05 29.12 -21.48
N VAL A 349 20.54 29.45 -22.67
CA VAL A 349 21.21 30.73 -22.97
C VAL A 349 20.16 31.63 -23.67
N PRO A 350 19.55 32.61 -23.00
CA PRO A 350 18.46 33.42 -23.53
C PRO A 350 18.82 34.17 -24.82
N ASN A 351 17.86 34.21 -25.73
CA ASN A 351 17.89 35.01 -26.94
C ASN A 351 17.44 36.45 -26.62
N LYS A 352 18.01 37.45 -27.29
CA LYS A 352 17.98 38.88 -26.87
C LYS A 352 16.67 39.66 -27.16
N GLU A 353 15.55 39.02 -27.50
CA GLU A 353 14.30 39.74 -27.88
C GLU A 353 13.28 39.85 -26.72
N ILE A 354 12.62 38.76 -26.30
CA ILE A 354 11.69 38.70 -25.15
C ILE A 354 11.90 37.36 -24.45
N ILE A 355 11.83 37.35 -23.12
CA ILE A 355 11.92 36.12 -22.32
C ILE A 355 10.68 35.93 -21.44
N ILE A 356 10.33 34.69 -21.14
CA ILE A 356 9.53 34.29 -19.99
C ILE A 356 10.48 34.33 -18.79
N SER A 357 10.37 35.36 -17.95
CA SER A 357 11.30 35.61 -16.84
C SER A 357 10.96 34.78 -15.62
N GLU A 358 9.68 34.59 -15.32
CA GLU A 358 9.21 33.92 -14.11
C GLU A 358 7.79 33.39 -14.32
N ALA A 359 7.43 32.29 -13.68
CA ALA A 359 6.06 31.80 -13.64
C ALA A 359 5.78 31.03 -12.35
N MET A 360 4.51 31.03 -11.93
CA MET A 360 4.03 30.31 -10.74
C MET A 360 2.79 29.50 -11.12
N SER A 361 2.87 28.18 -10.95
CA SER A 361 1.81 27.23 -11.29
C SER A 361 0.91 26.81 -10.12
N ALA A 362 1.15 27.35 -8.92
CA ALA A 362 0.35 27.06 -7.74
C ALA A 362 0.32 28.27 -6.78
N ASN A 363 -0.47 29.28 -7.11
CA ASN A 363 -0.58 30.52 -6.33
C ASN A 363 -1.71 30.44 -5.29
N ASP A 364 -1.38 30.56 -3.99
CA ASP A 364 -2.33 30.40 -2.87
C ASP A 364 -2.14 31.46 -1.77
N GLY A 365 -1.35 32.49 -2.04
CA GLY A 365 -1.03 33.55 -1.09
C GLY A 365 -0.14 34.65 -1.64
N GLY A 366 0.25 34.58 -2.92
CA GLY A 366 1.06 35.57 -3.61
C GLY A 366 0.21 36.62 -4.34
N LEU A 367 0.58 36.93 -5.58
CA LEU A 367 -0.08 37.94 -6.41
C LEU A 367 -1.60 37.66 -6.56
N THR A 368 -2.43 38.70 -6.53
CA THR A 368 -3.88 38.58 -6.76
C THR A 368 -4.29 39.24 -8.07
N ASP A 369 -5.27 38.65 -8.77
CA ASP A 369 -6.00 39.33 -9.83
C ASP A 369 -6.92 40.44 -9.26
N ALA A 370 -7.58 41.20 -10.15
CA ALA A 370 -8.45 42.31 -9.77
C ALA A 370 -9.74 41.88 -9.05
N ASP A 371 -10.09 40.59 -9.06
CA ASP A 371 -11.19 40.02 -8.27
C ASP A 371 -10.72 39.55 -6.88
N GLY A 372 -9.43 39.71 -6.55
CA GLY A 372 -8.82 39.21 -5.33
C GLY A 372 -8.56 37.71 -5.32
N LYS A 373 -8.47 37.07 -6.49
CA LYS A 373 -8.16 35.63 -6.63
C LYS A 373 -6.66 35.41 -6.87
N HIS A 374 -6.12 34.38 -6.24
CA HIS A 374 -4.75 33.91 -6.49
C HIS A 374 -4.75 32.97 -7.70
N ALA A 375 -4.68 33.56 -8.90
CA ALA A 375 -4.51 32.78 -10.14
C ALA A 375 -3.03 32.52 -10.40
N ASP A 376 -2.73 31.42 -11.11
CA ASP A 376 -1.40 31.18 -11.68
C ASP A 376 -1.01 32.35 -12.57
N TRP A 377 0.28 32.60 -12.70
CA TRP A 377 0.75 33.74 -13.47
C TRP A 377 2.07 33.47 -14.15
N ILE A 378 2.26 34.21 -15.24
CA ILE A 378 3.39 34.17 -16.15
C ILE A 378 3.91 35.60 -16.26
N GLU A 379 5.21 35.77 -16.13
CA GLU A 379 5.89 37.03 -16.37
C GLU A 379 6.75 36.96 -17.64
N LEU A 380 6.61 38.00 -18.46
CA LEU A 380 7.50 38.26 -19.58
C LEU A 380 8.40 39.45 -19.26
N PHE A 381 9.65 39.36 -19.68
CA PHE A 381 10.62 40.45 -19.61
C PHE A 381 11.18 40.79 -20.99
N ASN A 382 11.29 42.08 -21.29
CA ASN A 382 11.97 42.59 -22.48
C ASN A 382 13.37 43.14 -22.11
N PRO A 383 14.45 42.34 -22.26
CA PRO A 383 15.82 42.80 -22.00
C PRO A 383 16.38 43.73 -23.10
N GLY A 384 15.61 43.95 -24.16
CA GLY A 384 15.99 44.74 -25.32
C GLY A 384 15.85 46.26 -25.10
N PRO A 385 16.58 47.09 -25.86
CA PRO A 385 16.59 48.55 -25.70
C PRO A 385 15.37 49.25 -26.31
N THR A 386 14.41 48.52 -26.88
CA THR A 386 13.25 49.07 -27.60
C THR A 386 11.96 48.38 -27.18
N THR A 387 10.86 49.12 -27.16
CA THR A 387 9.51 48.57 -26.98
C THR A 387 9.18 47.53 -28.04
N VAL A 388 8.62 46.40 -27.64
CA VAL A 388 8.12 45.35 -28.53
C VAL A 388 6.60 45.36 -28.53
N ARG A 389 5.98 45.42 -29.72
CA ARG A 389 4.54 45.20 -29.86
C ARG A 389 4.27 43.70 -29.94
N LEU A 390 3.38 43.20 -29.09
CA LEU A 390 3.06 41.78 -28.97
C LEU A 390 1.99 41.31 -29.96
N ASP A 391 1.64 42.13 -30.96
CA ASP A 391 0.75 41.75 -32.06
C ASP A 391 1.27 40.49 -32.79
N GLY A 392 0.51 39.41 -32.72
CA GLY A 392 0.87 38.14 -33.35
C GLY A 392 1.78 37.24 -32.50
N PHE A 393 2.06 37.59 -31.25
CA PHE A 393 2.61 36.67 -30.25
C PHE A 393 1.53 35.77 -29.64
N PHE A 394 1.95 34.59 -29.19
CA PHE A 394 1.09 33.60 -28.55
C PHE A 394 1.78 32.98 -27.32
N LEU A 395 1.00 32.71 -26.26
CA LEU A 395 1.38 31.84 -25.15
C LEU A 395 0.67 30.49 -25.25
N SER A 396 1.35 29.43 -24.83
CA SER A 396 0.79 28.09 -24.66
C SER A 396 1.52 27.32 -23.58
N ASP A 397 0.77 26.62 -22.74
CA ASP A 397 1.15 25.53 -21.82
C ASP A 397 1.35 24.17 -22.55
N ASP A 398 0.92 24.07 -23.81
CA ASP A 398 1.12 22.89 -24.67
C ASP A 398 2.02 23.25 -25.87
N PRO A 399 3.29 22.77 -25.89
CA PRO A 399 4.21 22.99 -27.01
C PRO A 399 3.74 22.40 -28.34
N THR A 400 2.84 21.43 -28.33
CA THR A 400 2.25 20.84 -29.55
C THR A 400 1.15 21.74 -30.14
N GLN A 401 0.63 22.69 -29.35
CA GLN A 401 -0.34 23.71 -29.74
C GLN A 401 0.20 25.14 -29.49
N PRO A 402 1.31 25.54 -30.15
CA PRO A 402 2.05 26.77 -29.81
C PRO A 402 1.29 28.08 -30.07
N LEU A 403 0.12 28.04 -30.69
CA LEU A 403 -0.71 29.20 -31.06
C LEU A 403 -2.02 29.25 -30.23
N ARG A 404 -1.99 28.78 -28.97
CA ARG A 404 -3.18 28.62 -28.12
C ARG A 404 -3.82 29.94 -27.68
N TRP A 405 -3.08 30.82 -27.01
CA TRP A 405 -3.60 32.11 -26.55
C TRP A 405 -2.86 33.26 -27.22
N GLN A 406 -3.58 34.06 -28.00
CA GLN A 406 -3.03 35.24 -28.67
C GLN A 406 -3.07 36.46 -27.74
N PHE A 407 -1.99 37.24 -27.71
CA PHE A 407 -2.02 38.54 -27.03
C PHE A 407 -3.07 39.47 -27.67
N PRO A 408 -3.82 40.25 -26.87
CA PRO A 408 -4.75 41.23 -27.41
C PRO A 408 -4.06 42.22 -28.36
N PRO A 409 -4.75 42.68 -29.42
CA PRO A 409 -4.21 43.71 -30.30
C PRO A 409 -3.75 44.93 -29.51
N GLU A 410 -2.66 45.56 -29.96
CA GLU A 410 -2.08 46.77 -29.34
C GLU A 410 -1.42 46.55 -27.97
N THR A 411 -1.22 45.30 -27.54
CA THR A 411 -0.41 45.02 -26.33
C THR A 411 1.05 45.37 -26.61
N GLU A 412 1.65 46.22 -25.77
CA GLU A 412 3.06 46.64 -25.87
C GLU A 412 3.84 46.25 -24.62
N LEU A 413 5.09 45.82 -24.81
CA LEU A 413 6.05 45.59 -23.73
C LEU A 413 7.25 46.54 -23.93
N ALA A 414 7.31 47.57 -23.09
CA ALA A 414 8.38 48.58 -23.15
C ALA A 414 9.78 47.96 -22.94
N ALA A 415 10.81 48.70 -23.36
CA ALA A 415 12.20 48.31 -23.08
C ALA A 415 12.42 48.19 -21.56
N ASP A 416 13.18 47.18 -21.13
CA ASP A 416 13.53 46.95 -19.72
C ASP A 416 12.30 46.88 -18.79
N SER A 417 11.18 46.37 -19.32
CA SER A 417 9.91 46.28 -18.61
C SER A 417 9.38 44.86 -18.56
N ARG A 418 8.54 44.60 -17.56
CA ARG A 418 7.90 43.30 -17.29
C ARG A 418 6.40 43.36 -17.56
N LEU A 419 5.83 42.24 -17.96
CA LEU A 419 4.39 42.09 -18.20
C LEU A 419 3.89 40.80 -17.56
N ILE A 420 2.88 40.92 -16.70
CA ILE A 420 2.22 39.78 -16.07
C ILE A 420 1.00 39.37 -16.87
N VAL A 421 0.87 38.05 -17.08
CA VAL A 421 -0.30 37.38 -17.65
C VAL A 421 -0.78 36.35 -16.65
N PHE A 422 -2.01 36.46 -16.17
CA PHE A 422 -2.62 35.45 -15.30
C PHE A 422 -3.05 34.24 -16.14
N ALA A 423 -2.55 33.05 -15.82
CA ALA A 423 -3.01 31.79 -16.37
C ALA A 423 -4.21 31.30 -15.56
N SER A 424 -5.35 31.98 -15.69
CA SER A 424 -6.52 31.71 -14.83
C SER A 424 -7.59 30.84 -15.51
N GLY A 425 -7.38 30.40 -16.75
CA GLY A 425 -8.42 29.75 -17.55
C GLY A 425 -9.59 30.66 -17.96
N LYS A 426 -9.55 31.97 -17.65
CA LYS A 426 -10.62 32.94 -17.95
C LYS A 426 -10.28 33.71 -19.22
N GLN A 427 -11.22 33.80 -20.16
CA GLN A 427 -11.10 34.72 -21.30
C GLN A 427 -12.48 35.28 -21.71
N PRO A 428 -12.73 36.60 -21.60
CA PRO A 428 -11.84 37.60 -20.99
C PRO A 428 -11.77 37.43 -19.46
N GLY A 429 -10.65 37.87 -18.88
CA GLY A 429 -10.53 38.07 -17.43
C GLY A 429 -11.09 39.42 -16.97
N PRO A 430 -10.90 39.77 -15.69
CA PRO A 430 -11.19 41.09 -15.13
C PRO A 430 -10.58 42.25 -15.94
N ALA A 431 -11.26 43.40 -15.92
CA ALA A 431 -10.84 44.58 -16.69
C ALA A 431 -9.47 45.11 -16.21
N GLY A 432 -8.58 45.38 -17.16
CA GLY A 432 -7.26 45.97 -16.89
C GLY A 432 -6.12 44.98 -16.64
N GLN A 433 -6.36 43.68 -16.74
CA GLN A 433 -5.33 42.62 -16.59
C GLN A 433 -5.40 41.63 -17.76
N LEU A 434 -4.26 41.01 -18.07
CA LEU A 434 -4.19 39.96 -19.09
C LEU A 434 -4.47 38.60 -18.46
N HIS A 435 -5.42 37.85 -19.03
CA HIS A 435 -5.74 36.49 -18.61
C HIS A 435 -5.67 35.53 -19.80
N ALA A 436 -4.84 34.51 -19.67
CA ALA A 436 -4.76 33.39 -20.60
C ALA A 436 -5.92 32.42 -20.38
N ALA A 437 -6.41 31.81 -21.47
CA ALA A 437 -7.49 30.82 -21.46
C ALA A 437 -7.04 29.41 -21.03
N PHE A 438 -5.99 29.33 -20.23
CA PHE A 438 -5.47 28.10 -19.65
C PHE A 438 -4.95 28.38 -18.24
N GLN A 439 -4.75 27.32 -17.47
CA GLN A 439 -4.12 27.31 -16.15
C GLN A 439 -2.84 26.52 -16.23
N LEU A 440 -1.94 26.71 -15.25
CA LEU A 440 -0.70 25.98 -15.24
C LEU A 440 -0.80 24.69 -14.40
N ASP A 441 -0.06 23.64 -14.75
CA ASP A 441 0.00 22.40 -14.00
C ASP A 441 1.05 22.46 -12.88
N ALA A 442 0.62 22.31 -11.63
CA ALA A 442 1.49 22.28 -10.46
C ALA A 442 2.47 21.09 -10.45
N ALA A 443 2.16 20.00 -11.17
CA ALA A 443 3.06 18.86 -11.36
C ALA A 443 4.20 19.14 -12.36
N GLY A 444 4.16 20.30 -13.03
CA GLY A 444 5.15 20.75 -13.99
C GLY A 444 4.74 20.54 -15.44
N GLU A 445 5.11 21.48 -16.30
CA GLU A 445 4.75 21.49 -17.71
C GLU A 445 5.65 22.44 -18.52
N SER A 446 5.35 22.66 -19.79
CA SER A 446 6.17 23.47 -20.69
C SER A 446 5.43 24.71 -21.20
N LEU A 447 5.86 25.88 -20.74
CA LEU A 447 5.33 27.15 -21.21
C LEU A 447 6.14 27.64 -22.42
N VAL A 448 5.46 28.01 -23.51
CA VAL A 448 6.08 28.51 -24.74
C VAL A 448 5.51 29.87 -25.16
N LEU A 449 6.39 30.74 -25.64
CA LEU A 449 6.10 32.00 -26.31
C LEU A 449 6.47 31.88 -27.78
N THR A 450 5.54 32.15 -28.70
CA THR A 450 5.77 32.03 -30.15
C THR A 450 5.26 33.25 -30.93
N HIS A 451 5.69 33.40 -32.19
CA HIS A 451 5.26 34.50 -33.07
C HIS A 451 4.76 34.01 -34.44
N ARG A 452 3.56 34.46 -34.85
CA ARG A 452 2.80 33.99 -36.03
C ARG A 452 3.57 34.07 -37.34
N ASN A 453 4.23 35.19 -37.61
CA ASN A 453 4.87 35.42 -38.91
C ASN A 453 6.24 34.72 -39.06
N ARG A 454 6.76 34.13 -37.97
CA ARG A 454 8.04 33.40 -38.00
C ARG A 454 7.87 31.88 -37.81
N HIS A 455 6.69 31.40 -37.39
CA HIS A 455 6.48 30.01 -36.92
C HIS A 455 7.59 29.53 -35.95
N SER A 456 8.29 30.47 -35.31
CA SER A 456 9.50 30.23 -34.55
C SER A 456 9.18 30.38 -33.07
N LEU A 457 9.65 29.42 -32.28
CA LEU A 457 9.74 29.55 -30.83
C LEU A 457 10.52 30.84 -30.52
N VAL A 458 9.88 31.77 -29.81
CA VAL A 458 10.53 32.97 -29.27
C VAL A 458 11.18 32.60 -27.95
N ASP A 459 10.42 31.95 -27.08
CA ASP A 459 10.91 31.46 -25.81
C ASP A 459 10.18 30.23 -25.28
N ARG A 460 10.82 29.53 -24.34
CA ARG A 460 10.30 28.40 -23.58
C ARG A 460 10.81 28.44 -22.13
N LEU A 461 9.91 28.19 -21.18
CA LEU A 461 10.21 27.92 -19.78
C LEU A 461 9.57 26.58 -19.40
N ASP A 462 10.40 25.60 -19.03
CA ASP A 462 9.92 24.31 -18.53
C ASP A 462 9.79 24.37 -17.01
N LEU A 463 8.55 24.32 -16.52
CA LEU A 463 8.23 24.34 -15.10
C LEU A 463 8.42 22.93 -14.51
N PRO A 464 9.19 22.79 -13.42
CA PRO A 464 9.19 21.54 -12.65
C PRO A 464 7.89 21.44 -11.84
N ALA A 465 7.71 20.31 -11.13
CA ALA A 465 6.75 20.28 -10.03
C ALA A 465 7.17 21.34 -8.98
N LEU A 466 6.28 22.28 -8.68
CA LEU A 466 6.58 23.39 -7.78
C LEU A 466 5.68 23.30 -6.55
N PRO A 467 6.22 23.48 -5.33
CA PRO A 467 5.38 23.68 -4.15
C PRO A 467 4.54 24.95 -4.30
N ARG A 468 3.42 25.02 -3.57
CA ARG A 468 2.58 26.23 -3.53
C ARG A 468 3.39 27.48 -3.16
N ASN A 469 3.08 28.59 -3.83
CA ASN A 469 3.72 29.91 -3.67
C ASN A 469 5.23 29.95 -3.99
N VAL A 470 5.78 28.90 -4.61
CA VAL A 470 7.13 28.91 -5.17
C VAL A 470 7.00 29.14 -6.67
N SER A 471 7.67 30.15 -7.19
CA SER A 471 7.75 30.40 -8.63
C SER A 471 9.00 29.73 -9.22
N TYR A 472 9.10 29.68 -10.54
CA TYR A 472 10.27 29.24 -11.26
C TYR A 472 10.62 30.29 -12.30
N GLY A 473 11.89 30.67 -12.36
CA GLY A 473 12.29 31.75 -13.24
C GLY A 473 13.78 31.82 -13.48
N VAL A 474 14.15 32.77 -14.34
CA VAL A 474 15.51 33.03 -14.78
C VAL A 474 16.18 34.00 -13.82
N LYS A 475 17.37 33.67 -13.31
CA LYS A 475 18.14 34.53 -12.42
C LYS A 475 19.62 34.65 -12.86
N PRO A 476 20.17 35.87 -12.91
CA PRO A 476 19.43 37.14 -13.05
C PRO A 476 18.69 37.16 -14.40
N ASP A 477 17.56 37.87 -14.51
CA ASP A 477 16.78 37.98 -15.75
C ASP A 477 17.22 39.14 -16.67
N GLY A 478 18.11 40.04 -16.18
CA GLY A 478 18.68 41.19 -16.91
C GLY A 478 19.80 40.88 -17.93
N GLN A 479 20.57 41.90 -18.37
CA GLN A 479 21.71 41.73 -19.30
C GLN A 479 22.95 41.08 -18.64
N ALA A 480 22.78 39.89 -18.07
CA ALA A 480 23.86 39.07 -17.56
C ALA A 480 24.47 38.20 -18.66
N THR A 481 25.70 37.74 -18.41
CA THR A 481 26.46 36.86 -19.31
C THR A 481 26.21 35.37 -19.04
N SER A 482 25.41 35.05 -18.01
CA SER A 482 24.98 33.71 -17.60
C SER A 482 23.58 33.79 -16.99
N PHE A 483 22.70 32.85 -17.34
CA PHE A 483 21.33 32.78 -16.84
C PHE A 483 21.11 31.39 -16.27
N LEU A 484 20.60 31.30 -15.03
CA LEU A 484 20.21 30.04 -14.39
C LEU A 484 18.70 30.04 -14.21
N THR A 485 18.02 28.96 -14.55
CA THR A 485 16.62 28.76 -14.14
C THR A 485 16.61 28.06 -12.80
N THR A 486 15.89 28.60 -11.84
CA THR A 486 15.80 28.07 -10.47
C THR A 486 14.45 28.38 -9.88
N SER A 487 14.08 27.64 -8.83
CA SER A 487 12.85 27.89 -8.09
C SER A 487 13.07 29.06 -7.13
N PHE A 488 12.14 30.00 -7.10
CA PHE A 488 12.16 31.12 -6.17
C PHE A 488 11.15 30.88 -5.05
N LEU A 489 11.68 30.81 -3.84
CA LEU A 489 10.89 30.74 -2.63
C LEU A 489 10.19 32.06 -2.32
N VAL A 490 10.83 33.18 -2.68
CA VAL A 490 10.20 34.50 -2.68
C VAL A 490 10.13 34.98 -4.13
N PRO A 491 8.95 34.83 -4.77
CA PRO A 491 8.71 35.28 -6.14
C PRO A 491 8.89 36.78 -6.32
N THR A 492 9.16 37.22 -7.55
CA THR A 492 9.45 38.62 -7.87
C THR A 492 8.52 39.21 -8.96
N PRO A 493 7.19 39.04 -8.88
CA PRO A 493 6.28 39.55 -9.90
C PRO A 493 6.41 41.07 -10.07
N GLY A 494 6.74 41.49 -11.27
CA GLY A 494 6.96 42.88 -11.69
C GLY A 494 8.35 43.44 -11.32
N ALA A 495 9.25 42.65 -10.73
CA ALA A 495 10.53 43.06 -10.19
C ALA A 495 11.72 42.24 -10.74
N ASP A 496 12.95 42.68 -10.47
CA ASP A 496 14.17 42.02 -10.96
C ASP A 496 14.46 40.71 -10.21
N ASN A 497 14.65 39.62 -10.96
CA ASN A 497 14.90 38.30 -10.40
C ASN A 497 16.29 38.18 -9.75
N ALA A 498 17.21 39.12 -9.96
CA ALA A 498 18.44 39.22 -9.17
C ALA A 498 18.16 39.35 -7.67
N THR A 499 16.98 39.87 -7.30
CA THR A 499 16.52 39.98 -5.91
C THR A 499 15.74 38.75 -5.42
N ALA A 500 15.39 37.82 -6.31
CA ALA A 500 14.64 36.62 -5.96
C ALA A 500 15.44 35.72 -5.02
N ILE A 501 14.78 35.17 -4.00
CA ILE A 501 15.41 34.26 -3.05
C ILE A 501 15.17 32.83 -3.53
N GLU A 502 16.26 32.11 -3.76
CA GLU A 502 16.23 30.75 -4.31
C GLU A 502 15.72 29.74 -3.30
N TYR A 503 15.04 28.74 -3.82
CA TYR A 503 14.58 27.59 -3.07
C TYR A 503 15.76 26.73 -2.62
N ALA A 504 15.85 26.47 -1.32
CA ALA A 504 16.88 25.62 -0.71
C ALA A 504 16.22 24.50 0.11
N ASN A 505 16.69 23.27 -0.09
CA ASN A 505 16.22 22.06 0.60
C ASN A 505 17.36 21.48 1.45
N VAL A 506 17.06 20.63 2.45
CA VAL A 506 18.08 19.97 3.28
C VAL A 506 18.12 18.47 2.99
N ALA A 507 19.30 17.98 2.59
CA ALA A 507 19.57 16.55 2.46
C ALA A 507 20.18 15.99 3.75
N PHE A 508 19.76 14.79 4.12
CA PHE A 508 20.19 14.07 5.31
C PHE A 508 21.13 12.95 4.86
N SER A 509 22.27 12.77 5.53
CA SER A 509 23.26 11.73 5.20
C SER A 509 22.73 10.30 5.38
N HIS A 510 21.73 10.13 6.25
CA HIS A 510 21.09 8.86 6.56
C HIS A 510 19.58 8.98 6.34
N ARG A 511 18.96 7.92 5.84
CA ARG A 511 17.50 7.85 5.63
C ARG A 511 16.78 7.71 6.97
N SER A 512 15.50 8.07 7.01
CA SER A 512 14.63 7.70 8.15
C SER A 512 14.64 6.17 8.29
N GLY A 513 14.71 5.63 9.50
CA GLY A 513 14.80 4.18 9.66
C GLY A 513 15.31 3.66 11.00
N PHE A 514 15.53 2.35 11.00
CA PHE A 514 16.05 1.57 12.12
C PHE A 514 17.53 1.28 11.93
N TYR A 515 18.30 1.43 13.00
CA TYR A 515 19.75 1.27 13.02
C TYR A 515 20.16 0.49 14.26
N ASP A 516 21.22 -0.30 14.15
CA ASP A 516 21.78 -1.13 15.23
C ASP A 516 22.83 -0.39 16.07
N ALA A 517 23.34 0.75 15.56
CA ALA A 517 24.34 1.57 16.20
C ALA A 517 24.06 3.06 16.09
N ALA A 518 24.56 3.82 17.07
CA ALA A 518 24.59 5.27 17.02
C ALA A 518 25.47 5.77 15.86
N PHE A 519 25.11 6.90 15.26
CA PHE A 519 25.84 7.49 14.15
C PHE A 519 25.74 9.02 14.13
N ASP A 520 26.60 9.64 13.34
CA ASP A 520 26.61 11.08 13.12
C ASP A 520 25.80 11.44 11.87
N LEU A 521 24.69 12.16 12.07
CA LEU A 521 23.83 12.64 11.00
C LEU A 521 24.36 13.98 10.48
N GLU A 522 24.91 13.96 9.27
CA GLU A 522 25.25 15.16 8.52
C GLU A 522 24.04 15.70 7.73
N LEU A 523 23.90 17.03 7.73
CA LEU A 523 22.92 17.79 6.95
C LEU A 523 23.62 18.65 5.89
N VAL A 524 23.08 18.68 4.67
CA VAL A 524 23.63 19.46 3.55
C VAL A 524 22.51 20.25 2.87
N ALA A 525 22.69 21.57 2.73
CA ALA A 525 21.76 22.41 1.98
C ALA A 525 21.97 22.21 0.48
N SER A 526 20.89 22.21 -0.29
CA SER A 526 20.93 22.07 -1.75
C SER A 526 21.57 23.26 -2.47
N GLN A 527 21.72 24.40 -1.77
CA GLN A 527 22.31 25.63 -2.30
C GLN A 527 23.51 26.07 -1.46
N PRO A 528 24.67 26.38 -2.08
CA PRO A 528 25.84 26.89 -1.36
C PRO A 528 25.54 28.20 -0.61
N GLY A 529 26.07 28.35 0.60
CA GLY A 529 25.93 29.57 1.39
C GLY A 529 24.62 29.71 2.16
N CYS A 530 23.74 28.71 2.14
CA CYS A 530 22.58 28.65 3.03
C CYS A 530 23.00 28.22 4.44
N GLU A 531 22.38 28.83 5.44
CA GLU A 531 22.44 28.36 6.83
C GLU A 531 21.42 27.23 7.02
N ILE A 532 21.70 26.24 7.88
CA ILE A 532 20.75 25.17 8.17
C ILE A 532 20.30 25.32 9.62
N TYR A 533 19.00 25.25 9.84
CA TYR A 533 18.39 25.26 11.16
C TYR A 533 17.61 23.98 11.37
N TYR A 534 17.71 23.40 12.56
CA TYR A 534 17.04 22.14 12.88
C TYR A 534 16.45 22.11 14.30
N THR A 535 15.54 21.17 14.53
CA THR A 535 14.91 20.88 15.83
C THR A 535 14.93 19.37 16.07
N LEU A 536 14.84 18.99 17.34
CA LEU A 536 14.88 17.58 17.79
C LEU A 536 13.60 17.14 18.53
N ASP A 537 12.64 18.06 18.67
CA ASP A 537 11.41 17.90 19.45
C ASP A 537 10.14 17.87 18.56
N GLY A 538 10.33 17.88 17.24
CA GLY A 538 9.27 17.96 16.25
C GLY A 538 8.76 19.38 15.97
N SER A 539 9.20 20.43 16.66
CA SER A 539 8.81 21.81 16.35
C SER A 539 9.35 22.26 14.98
N VAL A 540 8.70 23.23 14.33
CA VAL A 540 9.21 23.78 13.07
C VAL A 540 10.50 24.59 13.36
N PRO A 541 11.62 24.33 12.66
CA PRO A 541 12.83 25.13 12.89
C PRO A 541 12.61 26.62 12.59
N ASP A 542 13.05 27.48 13.51
CA ASP A 542 12.95 28.93 13.43
C ASP A 542 14.26 29.59 13.90
N PRO A 543 14.99 30.31 13.03
CA PRO A 543 16.23 31.01 13.40
C PRO A 543 16.01 32.09 14.47
N ALA A 544 14.80 32.62 14.64
CA ALA A 544 14.48 33.55 15.72
C ALA A 544 14.45 32.88 17.10
N ASN A 545 14.37 31.54 17.15
CA ASN A 545 14.21 30.76 18.38
C ASN A 545 15.44 29.89 18.74
N LEU A 546 16.65 30.35 18.42
CA LEU A 546 17.90 29.69 18.83
C LEU A 546 18.08 29.59 20.36
N GLY A 547 17.48 30.54 21.09
CA GLY A 547 17.54 30.64 22.54
C GLY A 547 16.51 29.79 23.28
N GLY A 548 15.61 29.08 22.58
CA GLY A 548 14.51 28.35 23.20
C GLY A 548 13.55 29.24 23.99
N ARG A 549 13.28 30.44 23.46
CA ARG A 549 12.40 31.42 24.10
C ARG A 549 10.94 31.08 23.87
N ASP A 550 10.64 30.45 22.73
CA ASP A 550 9.27 30.03 22.44
C ASP A 550 8.93 28.81 23.28
N ALA A 551 7.70 28.80 23.77
CA ALA A 551 7.18 27.71 24.56
C ALA A 551 5.67 27.63 24.33
N TYR A 552 5.15 26.41 24.40
CA TYR A 552 3.72 26.18 24.46
C TYR A 552 3.28 25.93 25.91
N ARG A 553 2.05 26.33 26.20
CA ARG A 553 1.51 26.34 27.55
C ARG A 553 0.82 25.02 27.83
N LEU A 554 1.07 24.44 28.99
CA LEU A 554 0.36 23.26 29.49
C LEU A 554 -0.47 23.61 30.72
N ARG A 555 -1.55 22.87 30.91
CA ARG A 555 -2.37 22.94 32.12
C ARG A 555 -2.20 21.66 32.92
N ASP A 556 -1.76 21.81 34.16
CA ASP A 556 -1.70 20.70 35.10
C ASP A 556 -3.12 20.30 35.51
N ALA A 557 -3.42 19.00 35.41
CA ALA A 557 -4.75 18.47 35.64
C ALA A 557 -5.21 18.61 37.10
N ASP A 558 -4.29 18.44 38.05
CA ASP A 558 -4.60 18.35 39.49
C ASP A 558 -4.57 19.72 40.16
N SER A 559 -3.49 20.47 39.95
CA SER A 559 -3.27 21.79 40.56
C SER A 559 -3.92 22.93 39.80
N LEU A 560 -4.34 22.68 38.55
CA LEU A 560 -4.78 23.71 37.61
C LEU A 560 -3.75 24.82 37.39
N ALA A 561 -2.47 24.58 37.69
CA ALA A 561 -1.40 25.53 37.41
C ALA A 561 -1.01 25.51 35.93
N PHE A 562 -0.52 26.63 35.42
CA PHE A 562 0.12 26.66 34.09
C PHE A 562 1.60 26.30 34.21
N SER A 563 2.05 25.44 33.30
CA SER A 563 3.47 25.18 33.05
C SER A 563 3.79 25.44 31.58
N TRP A 564 5.08 25.46 31.22
CA TRP A 564 5.54 25.81 29.88
C TRP A 564 6.58 24.82 29.40
N ARG A 565 6.43 24.37 28.14
CA ARG A 565 7.39 23.51 27.46
C ARG A 565 8.12 24.32 26.40
N GLN A 566 9.42 24.50 26.58
CA GLN A 566 10.26 25.22 25.64
C GLN A 566 10.46 24.38 24.38
N VAL A 567 10.33 25.02 23.22
CA VAL A 567 10.77 24.47 21.93
C VAL A 567 12.02 25.22 21.50
N ARG A 568 12.96 24.53 20.85
CA ARG A 568 14.25 25.13 20.52
C ARG A 568 14.76 24.73 19.15
N SER A 569 15.18 25.76 18.41
CA SER A 569 15.93 25.58 17.17
C SER A 569 17.44 25.64 17.40
N TYR A 570 18.18 24.96 16.53
CA TYR A 570 19.63 24.88 16.56
C TYR A 570 20.17 25.33 15.20
N HIS A 571 21.23 26.14 15.22
CA HIS A 571 22.03 26.40 14.03
C HIS A 571 22.96 25.20 13.80
N TYR A 572 22.92 24.64 12.59
CA TYR A 572 23.75 23.49 12.24
C TYR A 572 25.21 23.91 12.06
N ASN A 573 26.08 23.46 12.96
CA ASN A 573 27.51 23.78 12.97
C ASN A 573 28.40 22.52 12.87
N GLY A 574 27.80 21.34 12.67
CA GLY A 574 28.47 20.05 12.67
C GLY A 574 27.46 18.91 12.81
N PRO A 575 27.91 17.65 12.68
CA PRO A 575 27.02 16.49 12.67
C PRO A 575 26.15 16.39 13.93
N ILE A 576 24.92 15.89 13.76
CA ILE A 576 23.98 15.64 14.86
C ILE A 576 24.18 14.19 15.32
N HIS A 577 24.52 13.99 16.58
CA HIS A 577 24.75 12.64 17.10
C HIS A 577 23.40 11.94 17.38
N ILE A 578 23.09 10.91 16.59
CA ILE A 578 21.89 10.08 16.74
C ILE A 578 22.23 8.91 17.66
N THR A 579 21.47 8.75 18.74
CA THR A 579 21.78 7.81 19.83
C THR A 579 20.54 7.04 20.28
N PRO A 580 20.70 5.86 20.92
CA PRO A 580 19.59 5.17 21.58
C PRO A 580 18.87 6.08 22.58
N ARG A 581 17.54 6.06 22.55
CA ARG A 581 16.68 6.85 23.44
C ARG A 581 15.56 5.98 24.01
N HIS A 582 15.16 6.28 25.24
CA HIS A 582 14.00 5.70 25.92
C HIS A 582 13.09 6.83 26.43
N LEU A 583 11.80 6.53 26.63
CA LEU A 583 10.84 7.50 27.16
C LEU A 583 11.20 7.95 28.59
N ASP A 584 11.08 9.26 28.83
CA ASP A 584 11.21 9.97 30.11
C ASP A 584 9.87 10.66 30.46
N THR A 585 9.56 10.87 31.73
CA THR A 585 8.30 11.54 32.13
C THR A 585 8.24 13.03 31.72
N ARG A 586 9.38 13.63 31.37
CA ARG A 586 9.46 14.97 30.79
C ARG A 586 9.21 14.98 29.29
N ASP A 587 9.03 13.85 28.65
CA ASP A 587 8.72 13.79 27.22
C ASP A 587 7.26 14.19 26.92
N ILE A 588 6.87 14.30 25.65
CA ILE A 588 5.47 14.64 25.29
C ILE A 588 4.50 13.51 25.70
N ALA A 589 4.99 12.27 25.76
CA ALA A 589 4.29 11.12 26.34
C ALA A 589 3.90 11.34 27.80
N GLY A 590 4.62 12.22 28.53
CA GLY A 590 4.37 12.65 29.90
C GLY A 590 3.25 13.70 30.07
N ILE A 591 2.61 14.14 28.97
CA ILE A 591 1.51 15.12 29.01
C ILE A 591 0.16 14.39 29.13
N PRO A 592 -0.68 14.70 30.14
CA PRO A 592 -2.02 14.13 30.24
C PRO A 592 -2.91 14.50 29.05
N THR A 593 -3.49 13.49 28.42
CA THR A 593 -4.25 13.64 27.17
C THR A 593 -5.77 13.50 27.35
N ALA A 594 -6.24 13.17 28.55
CA ALA A 594 -7.65 12.97 28.89
C ALA A 594 -8.05 13.79 30.12
N VAL A 595 -9.36 13.98 30.32
CA VAL A 595 -9.90 14.66 31.51
C VAL A 595 -9.73 13.80 32.77
N PRO A 596 -9.55 14.39 33.96
CA PRO A 596 -9.35 13.65 35.21
C PRO A 596 -10.68 13.07 35.74
N LEU A 597 -11.26 12.11 35.03
CA LEU A 597 -12.50 11.43 35.42
C LEU A 597 -12.33 9.95 35.18
N ALA A 598 -12.02 9.18 36.22
CA ALA A 598 -12.02 7.73 36.10
C ALA A 598 -12.22 7.08 37.47
N THR A 599 -13.42 7.20 38.04
CA THR A 599 -13.76 6.40 39.23
C THR A 599 -14.42 5.06 38.91
N GLU A 600 -14.69 4.70 37.65
CA GLU A 600 -15.34 3.41 37.37
C GLU A 600 -14.71 2.50 36.29
N GLU A 601 -13.68 2.88 35.52
CA GLU A 601 -13.16 1.99 34.44
C GLU A 601 -11.68 2.18 34.01
N ASN A 602 -10.70 2.46 34.88
CA ASN A 602 -9.25 2.46 34.51
C ASN A 602 -8.89 3.17 33.17
N LEU A 603 -9.55 4.30 32.87
CA LEU A 603 -9.30 5.14 31.69
C LEU A 603 -8.44 6.37 32.02
N GLY A 604 -7.85 6.37 33.21
CA GLY A 604 -6.92 7.40 33.62
C GLY A 604 -5.70 7.40 32.73
N TRP A 605 -5.20 8.58 32.40
CA TRP A 605 -3.87 8.69 31.84
C TRP A 605 -2.84 8.28 32.90
N GLU A 606 -1.88 7.45 32.52
CA GLU A 606 -0.74 7.07 33.37
C GLU A 606 0.57 7.64 32.80
N PRO A 607 1.51 8.06 33.67
CA PRO A 607 2.83 8.48 33.22
C PRO A 607 3.57 7.31 32.56
N PRO A 608 4.42 7.59 31.53
CA PRO A 608 5.16 6.53 30.86
C PRO A 608 6.10 5.82 31.84
N GLN A 609 6.13 4.48 31.76
CA GLN A 609 7.12 3.67 32.48
C GLN A 609 8.51 3.84 31.84
N PRO A 610 9.61 3.69 32.61
CA PRO A 610 10.97 3.70 32.07
C PRO A 610 11.19 2.53 31.08
N ASP A 611 12.27 2.61 30.31
CA ASP A 611 12.76 1.54 29.41
C ASP A 611 11.81 1.18 28.24
N ILE A 612 11.00 2.15 27.78
CA ILE A 612 10.26 2.03 26.52
C ILE A 612 11.09 2.69 25.41
N PRO A 613 11.51 1.95 24.36
CA PRO A 613 12.30 2.50 23.27
C PRO A 613 11.62 3.68 22.59
N ALA A 614 12.42 4.69 22.26
CA ALA A 614 12.00 5.89 21.55
C ALA A 614 13.02 6.23 20.45
N GLY A 615 12.54 6.84 19.39
CA GLY A 615 13.37 7.41 18.34
C GLY A 615 13.79 8.85 18.64
N MET A 616 14.75 9.31 17.86
CA MET A 616 15.08 10.72 17.68
C MET A 616 14.43 11.22 16.39
N VAL A 617 13.82 12.39 16.44
CA VAL A 617 13.32 13.06 15.23
C VAL A 617 14.22 14.24 14.92
N VAL A 618 14.46 14.47 13.63
CA VAL A 618 15.19 15.64 13.16
C VAL A 618 14.34 16.33 12.13
N ARG A 619 13.95 17.58 12.40
CA ARG A 619 13.36 18.46 11.39
C ARG A 619 14.36 19.52 11.03
N ALA A 620 14.61 19.76 9.76
CA ALA A 620 15.59 20.72 9.29
C ALA A 620 15.07 21.52 8.09
N LEU A 621 15.51 22.77 7.99
CA LEU A 621 15.30 23.59 6.80
C LEU A 621 16.57 24.39 6.49
N ALA A 622 16.72 24.77 5.24
CA ALA A 622 17.76 25.68 4.79
C ALA A 622 17.23 27.12 4.82
N TRP A 623 18.08 28.07 5.21
CA TRP A 623 17.76 29.48 5.31
C TRP A 623 18.70 30.29 4.42
N ALA A 624 18.12 31.02 3.47
CA ALA A 624 18.86 31.84 2.51
C ALA A 624 18.48 33.31 2.71
N GLY A 625 19.29 34.04 3.48
CA GLY A 625 19.04 35.46 3.77
C GLY A 625 17.80 35.69 4.65
N GLN A 626 16.66 36.04 4.05
CA GLN A 626 15.38 36.28 4.75
C GLN A 626 14.31 35.21 4.44
N ALA A 627 14.61 34.20 3.62
CA ALA A 627 13.64 33.18 3.24
C ALA A 627 14.03 31.78 3.77
N ARG A 628 13.00 31.01 4.13
CA ARG A 628 13.10 29.65 4.69
C ARG A 628 12.68 28.57 3.69
N GLY A 629 13.52 27.57 3.49
CA GLY A 629 13.22 26.38 2.70
C GLY A 629 12.09 25.53 3.28
N LEU A 630 11.77 24.42 2.59
CA LEU A 630 10.85 23.43 3.17
C LEU A 630 11.47 22.75 4.38
N VAL A 631 10.59 22.27 5.27
CA VAL A 631 11.00 21.47 6.42
C VAL A 631 11.12 20.02 5.97
N ASN A 632 12.33 19.51 5.94
CA ASN A 632 12.62 18.09 5.82
C ASN A 632 12.57 17.45 7.20
N SER A 633 11.99 16.26 7.32
CA SER A 633 11.89 15.55 8.60
C SER A 633 12.34 14.10 8.41
N ALA A 634 12.94 13.52 9.45
CA ALA A 634 13.29 12.11 9.52
C ALA A 634 13.17 11.59 10.95
N SER A 635 12.84 10.31 11.07
CA SER A 635 12.70 9.54 12.31
C SER A 635 13.80 8.49 12.37
N TYR A 636 14.57 8.46 13.46
CA TYR A 636 15.69 7.54 13.64
C TYR A 636 15.48 6.70 14.90
N PHE A 637 15.43 5.39 14.73
CA PHE A 637 15.27 4.43 15.83
C PHE A 637 16.55 3.62 15.96
N ILE A 638 17.28 3.80 17.06
CA ILE A 638 18.48 3.01 17.34
C ILE A 638 18.09 1.85 18.25
N ILE A 639 18.03 0.63 17.70
CA ILE A 639 17.68 -0.59 18.43
C ILE A 639 18.95 -1.42 18.64
N THR A 640 19.56 -1.30 19.82
CA THR A 640 20.79 -2.02 20.18
C THR A 640 20.54 -3.40 20.77
N ASP A 641 19.32 -3.67 21.23
CA ASP A 641 18.88 -5.00 21.67
C ASP A 641 17.79 -5.48 20.72
N HIS A 642 18.10 -6.52 19.93
CA HIS A 642 17.14 -7.09 18.98
C HIS A 642 15.88 -7.67 19.66
N SER A 643 15.89 -7.89 20.98
CA SER A 643 14.67 -8.22 21.74
C SER A 643 13.65 -7.07 21.73
N GLU A 644 14.06 -5.87 21.38
CA GLU A 644 13.22 -4.67 21.27
C GLU A 644 12.73 -4.38 19.86
N ASN A 645 13.10 -5.20 18.87
CA ASN A 645 12.62 -5.07 17.49
C ASN A 645 11.08 -5.03 17.42
N PHE A 646 10.56 -4.28 16.46
CA PHE A 646 9.13 -4.24 16.20
C PHE A 646 8.74 -5.44 15.34
N THR A 647 7.74 -6.20 15.78
CA THR A 647 7.17 -7.31 15.00
C THR A 647 6.00 -6.85 14.13
N LEU A 648 5.65 -5.57 14.22
CA LEU A 648 4.58 -4.93 13.50
C LEU A 648 5.14 -3.78 12.66
N PRO A 649 4.46 -3.38 11.58
CA PRO A 649 4.77 -2.14 10.88
C PRO A 649 4.76 -0.93 11.83
N VAL A 650 5.55 0.07 11.52
CA VAL A 650 5.69 1.28 12.35
C VAL A 650 5.15 2.51 11.61
N VAL A 651 4.25 3.23 12.27
CA VAL A 651 3.74 4.54 11.83
C VAL A 651 4.39 5.61 12.70
N SER A 652 5.20 6.49 12.12
CA SER A 652 5.80 7.61 12.86
C SER A 652 5.25 8.94 12.33
N ILE A 653 4.64 9.71 13.23
CA ILE A 653 4.08 11.04 12.95
C ILE A 653 4.99 12.08 13.58
N VAL A 654 5.51 13.01 12.78
CA VAL A 654 6.32 14.13 13.25
C VAL A 654 5.58 15.44 12.99
N THR A 655 5.35 16.22 14.04
CA THR A 655 4.61 17.48 13.96
C THR A 655 5.02 18.45 15.06
N ASP A 656 4.61 19.71 14.92
CA ASP A 656 4.83 20.71 15.96
C ASP A 656 4.09 20.30 17.24
N PRO A 657 4.78 20.10 18.38
CA PRO A 657 4.15 19.63 19.60
C PRO A 657 3.07 20.62 20.11
N SER A 658 3.17 21.92 19.81
CA SER A 658 2.14 22.89 20.19
C SER A 658 0.80 22.62 19.50
N ALA A 659 0.80 22.10 18.26
CA ALA A 659 -0.41 21.76 17.52
C ALA A 659 -1.20 20.61 18.16
N LEU A 660 -0.52 19.78 18.96
CA LEU A 660 -1.13 18.66 19.69
C LEU A 660 -1.36 18.96 21.17
N PHE A 661 -0.46 19.69 21.82
CA PHE A 661 -0.42 19.73 23.29
C PHE A 661 -0.57 21.13 23.90
N ASP A 662 -0.56 22.20 23.11
CA ASP A 662 -0.78 23.55 23.66
C ASP A 662 -2.16 23.69 24.32
N TYR A 663 -2.23 24.47 25.40
CA TYR A 663 -3.46 24.72 26.13
C TYR A 663 -4.54 25.35 25.26
N ASP A 664 -4.22 26.33 24.44
CA ASP A 664 -5.21 27.12 23.72
C ASP A 664 -5.65 26.42 22.42
N VAL A 665 -4.74 25.70 21.75
CA VAL A 665 -4.99 25.13 20.41
C VAL A 665 -4.66 23.65 20.24
N GLY A 666 -4.01 23.01 21.22
CA GLY A 666 -3.50 21.64 21.11
C GLY A 666 -4.62 20.60 20.98
N LEU A 667 -4.62 19.87 19.86
CA LEU A 667 -5.69 18.94 19.48
C LEU A 667 -5.77 17.64 20.28
N TYR A 668 -4.78 17.33 21.10
CA TYR A 668 -4.67 16.04 21.79
C TYR A 668 -5.01 16.13 23.29
N VAL A 669 -5.20 17.33 23.82
CA VAL A 669 -5.39 17.62 25.25
C VAL A 669 -6.79 18.17 25.55
N PRO A 670 -7.28 18.11 26.82
CA PRO A 670 -8.53 18.77 27.20
C PRO A 670 -8.50 20.27 26.91
N GLY A 671 -7.39 20.92 27.26
CA GLY A 671 -7.07 22.31 26.92
C GLY A 671 -8.13 23.35 27.34
N LYS A 672 -8.02 24.53 26.75
CA LYS A 672 -8.82 25.72 27.02
C LYS A 672 -10.31 25.43 26.95
N SER A 673 -10.76 24.72 25.91
CA SER A 673 -12.19 24.43 25.72
C SER A 673 -12.81 23.71 26.93
N TYR A 674 -12.03 22.89 27.62
CA TYR A 674 -12.46 22.21 28.85
C TYR A 674 -12.21 23.07 30.09
N TYR A 675 -10.96 23.46 30.34
CA TYR A 675 -10.55 24.07 31.61
C TYR A 675 -11.10 25.48 31.86
N ASP A 676 -11.50 26.22 30.82
CA ASP A 676 -12.16 27.53 30.99
C ASP A 676 -13.67 27.38 31.28
N ASN A 677 -14.23 26.16 31.19
CA ASN A 677 -15.64 25.87 31.39
C ASN A 677 -15.77 24.68 32.36
N LEU A 678 -15.57 24.88 33.67
CA LEU A 678 -15.63 23.78 34.65
C LEU A 678 -17.01 23.61 35.33
N ASP A 679 -17.98 24.49 35.04
CA ASP A 679 -19.30 24.52 35.66
C ASP A 679 -20.27 23.48 35.04
N TRP A 680 -19.87 22.21 34.95
CA TRP A 680 -20.74 21.13 34.50
C TRP A 680 -21.44 20.47 35.70
N GLU A 681 -22.77 20.42 35.68
CA GLU A 681 -23.58 19.74 36.72
C GLU A 681 -23.28 18.23 36.80
N GLU A 682 -22.85 17.63 35.69
CA GLU A 682 -22.43 16.23 35.60
C GLU A 682 -21.24 16.10 34.65
N ILE A 683 -20.17 15.44 35.10
CA ILE A 683 -18.96 15.28 34.29
C ILE A 683 -18.98 13.91 33.61
N TRP A 684 -18.98 13.92 32.27
CA TRP A 684 -19.12 12.78 31.37
C TRP A 684 -17.96 12.81 30.37
N ARG A 685 -18.08 12.13 29.22
CA ARG A 685 -17.04 12.01 28.20
C ARG A 685 -17.34 12.84 26.93
N THR A 686 -18.33 13.73 26.97
CA THR A 686 -18.80 14.54 25.81
C THR A 686 -18.56 16.05 25.98
N GLN A 687 -17.91 16.45 27.08
CA GLN A 687 -17.61 17.84 27.40
C GLN A 687 -16.75 18.46 26.30
N PRO A 688 -17.02 19.72 25.92
CA PRO A 688 -16.13 20.47 25.05
C PRO A 688 -14.68 20.44 25.56
N ALA A 689 -13.76 20.17 24.66
CA ALA A 689 -12.32 20.05 24.90
C ALA A 689 -11.60 20.32 23.57
N ASN A 690 -10.31 20.64 23.60
CA ASN A 690 -9.60 20.99 22.37
C ASN A 690 -9.59 19.83 21.35
N TYR A 691 -9.55 18.57 21.82
CA TYR A 691 -9.71 17.41 20.95
C TYR A 691 -11.06 17.32 20.22
N HIS A 692 -12.05 18.15 20.56
CA HIS A 692 -13.32 18.27 19.84
C HIS A 692 -13.32 19.31 18.71
N LEU A 693 -12.19 19.99 18.44
CA LEU A 693 -12.04 20.94 17.32
C LEU A 693 -11.94 20.19 15.97
N ARG A 694 -13.06 19.60 15.53
CA ARG A 694 -13.13 18.59 14.44
C ARG A 694 -12.60 19.04 13.08
N ASP A 695 -12.69 20.33 12.79
CA ASP A 695 -12.38 20.87 11.46
C ASP A 695 -10.93 21.34 11.33
N LEU A 696 -10.20 21.40 12.45
CA LEU A 696 -8.79 21.76 12.42
C LEU A 696 -7.95 20.60 11.89
N GLU A 697 -7.23 20.87 10.81
CA GLU A 697 -6.25 19.98 10.20
C GLU A 697 -4.86 20.57 10.43
N ILE A 698 -3.94 19.74 10.93
CA ILE A 698 -2.57 20.18 11.22
C ILE A 698 -1.58 19.49 10.29
N PRO A 699 -0.48 20.16 9.88
CA PRO A 699 0.56 19.56 9.05
C PRO A 699 1.37 18.54 9.84
N VAL A 700 1.66 17.41 9.22
CA VAL A 700 2.53 16.36 9.78
C VAL A 700 3.49 15.85 8.72
N TRP A 701 4.64 15.37 9.14
CA TRP A 701 5.43 14.42 8.38
C TRP A 701 5.03 13.01 8.80
N LEU A 702 4.81 12.12 7.84
CA LEU A 702 4.40 10.74 8.05
C LEU A 702 5.45 9.80 7.48
N ASP A 703 6.07 9.01 8.35
CA ASP A 703 6.85 7.84 7.96
C ASP A 703 6.04 6.56 8.17
N PHE A 704 6.16 5.64 7.22
CA PHE A 704 5.67 4.27 7.35
C PHE A 704 6.80 3.28 7.09
N PHE A 705 7.02 2.38 8.03
CA PHE A 705 8.00 1.30 7.94
C PHE A 705 7.29 -0.05 8.01
N GLU A 706 7.73 -1.02 7.21
CA GLU A 706 7.31 -2.41 7.39
C GLU A 706 7.99 -3.03 8.61
N ALA A 707 7.56 -4.24 9.00
CA ALA A 707 8.04 -4.91 10.22
C ALA A 707 9.55 -5.25 10.17
N ASP A 708 10.15 -5.27 8.99
CA ASP A 708 11.60 -5.41 8.77
C ASP A 708 12.38 -4.10 8.99
N GLY A 709 11.69 -2.98 9.25
CA GLY A 709 12.28 -1.66 9.43
C GLY A 709 12.49 -0.87 8.14
N HIS A 710 12.15 -1.43 6.96
CA HIS A 710 12.28 -0.71 5.69
C HIS A 710 11.23 0.40 5.57
N GLN A 711 11.68 1.62 5.27
CA GLN A 711 10.80 2.76 5.01
C GLN A 711 10.14 2.64 3.63
N VAL A 712 8.82 2.44 3.60
CA VAL A 712 8.05 2.35 2.35
C VAL A 712 7.30 3.65 2.01
N LEU A 713 7.16 4.55 2.99
CA LEU A 713 6.55 5.88 2.79
C LEU A 713 7.25 6.92 3.67
N GLY A 714 7.46 8.13 3.13
CA GLY A 714 7.91 9.31 3.85
C GLY A 714 7.44 10.57 3.11
N LEU A 715 6.43 11.26 3.63
CA LEU A 715 5.86 12.45 2.99
C LEU A 715 5.14 13.39 3.96
N ASN A 716 4.85 14.62 3.52
CA ASN A 716 4.04 15.56 4.29
C ASN A 716 2.54 15.30 4.10
N ALA A 717 1.78 15.30 5.18
CA ALA A 717 0.35 15.00 5.19
C ALA A 717 -0.43 15.92 6.13
N GLY A 718 -1.75 15.85 6.06
CA GLY A 718 -2.67 16.47 7.02
C GLY A 718 -3.13 15.47 8.09
N LEU A 719 -3.30 15.94 9.32
CA LEU A 719 -3.85 15.16 10.43
C LEU A 719 -5.09 15.83 11.01
N ARG A 720 -6.14 15.03 11.28
CA ARG A 720 -7.32 15.45 12.07
C ARG A 720 -7.71 14.45 13.14
N MET A 721 -8.43 14.93 14.16
CA MET A 721 -9.01 14.09 15.20
C MET A 721 -10.18 13.24 14.69
N HIS A 722 -10.11 11.92 14.87
CA HIS A 722 -11.20 10.99 14.56
C HIS A 722 -12.06 10.67 15.78
N GLY A 723 -13.26 10.14 15.55
CA GLY A 723 -14.17 9.70 16.59
C GLY A 723 -15.20 10.74 16.98
N ASP A 724 -16.03 10.38 17.95
CA ASP A 724 -16.96 11.28 18.62
C ASP A 724 -16.58 11.33 20.10
N TRP A 725 -17.20 10.47 20.90
CA TRP A 725 -16.88 10.23 22.30
C TRP A 725 -15.47 9.68 22.54
N SER A 726 -14.94 8.85 21.65
CA SER A 726 -13.59 8.27 21.79
C SER A 726 -12.47 9.29 21.77
N ARG A 727 -12.79 10.53 21.40
CA ARG A 727 -11.87 11.66 21.55
C ARG A 727 -11.59 12.03 22.98
N ALA A 728 -12.34 11.54 23.97
CA ALA A 728 -12.00 11.74 25.37
C ALA A 728 -10.99 10.70 25.90
N LEU A 729 -10.69 9.63 25.13
CA LEU A 729 -9.79 8.56 25.56
C LEU A 729 -8.32 9.01 25.58
N VAL A 730 -7.51 8.37 26.41
CA VAL A 730 -6.07 8.68 26.55
C VAL A 730 -5.32 8.53 25.22
N MET A 731 -5.68 7.50 24.44
CA MET A 731 -5.19 7.29 23.08
C MET A 731 -6.28 7.60 22.06
N LYS A 732 -6.00 8.56 21.19
CA LYS A 732 -6.93 9.10 20.20
C LYS A 732 -6.75 8.42 18.86
N SER A 733 -7.85 8.31 18.12
CA SER A 733 -7.83 7.90 16.72
C SER A 733 -7.53 9.12 15.82
N LEU A 734 -6.73 8.91 14.78
CA LEU A 734 -6.18 9.97 13.93
C LEU A 734 -6.52 9.71 12.45
N ARG A 735 -7.04 10.72 11.76
CA ARG A 735 -7.25 10.68 10.31
C ARG A 735 -6.04 11.30 9.62
N LEU A 736 -5.49 10.58 8.66
CA LEU A 736 -4.38 11.02 7.81
C LEU A 736 -4.91 11.39 6.43
N TYR A 737 -4.47 12.52 5.90
CA TYR A 737 -4.92 13.10 4.64
C TYR A 737 -3.73 13.34 3.72
N ALA A 738 -3.73 12.69 2.57
CA ALA A 738 -2.83 13.07 1.49
C ALA A 738 -3.45 14.27 0.75
N ARG A 739 -2.70 15.36 0.65
CA ARG A 739 -3.10 16.59 -0.06
C ARG A 739 -1.92 17.19 -0.78
N ASP A 740 -2.18 17.69 -1.98
CA ASP A 740 -1.29 18.57 -2.74
C ASP A 740 -0.84 19.81 -1.95
N THR A 741 -1.63 20.30 -0.99
CA THR A 741 -1.27 21.40 -0.07
C THR A 741 -0.11 21.05 0.86
N TYR A 742 0.12 19.76 1.14
CA TYR A 742 1.21 19.29 1.99
C TYR A 742 2.33 18.63 1.18
N ASP A 743 1.98 17.81 0.20
CA ASP A 743 2.93 17.08 -0.65
C ASP A 743 2.37 16.91 -2.07
N SER A 744 3.21 17.16 -3.08
CA SER A 744 2.84 17.09 -4.50
C SER A 744 2.35 15.70 -4.93
N GLN A 745 2.68 14.64 -4.19
CA GLN A 745 2.16 13.31 -4.50
C GLN A 745 0.63 13.25 -4.36
N ASP A 746 0.07 14.05 -3.45
CA ASP A 746 -1.37 14.14 -3.15
C ASP A 746 -2.00 12.77 -2.75
N ARG A 747 -1.25 11.66 -2.73
CA ARG A 747 -1.69 10.29 -2.45
C ARG A 747 -0.72 9.58 -1.53
N PHE A 748 -1.23 8.62 -0.75
CA PHE A 748 -0.41 7.59 -0.12
C PHE A 748 -0.31 6.39 -1.07
N ASN A 749 0.76 6.34 -1.86
CA ASN A 749 0.97 5.32 -2.89
C ASN A 749 1.68 4.10 -2.33
N TYR A 750 0.94 3.22 -1.65
CA TYR A 750 1.45 1.96 -1.11
C TYR A 750 0.31 0.98 -0.83
N ALA A 751 0.55 -0.32 -1.02
CA ALA A 751 -0.40 -1.38 -0.70
C ALA A 751 -0.38 -1.70 0.81
N PHE A 752 -0.92 -0.80 1.63
CA PHE A 752 -0.97 -0.98 3.09
C PHE A 752 -1.76 -2.24 3.52
N PHE A 753 -2.69 -2.69 2.67
CA PHE A 753 -3.55 -3.84 2.93
C PHE A 753 -3.51 -4.77 1.72
N PRO A 754 -2.52 -5.68 1.63
CA PRO A 754 -2.34 -6.53 0.45
C PRO A 754 -3.57 -7.38 0.08
N SER A 755 -4.41 -7.75 1.07
CA SER A 755 -5.66 -8.49 0.86
C SER A 755 -6.84 -7.63 0.40
N SER A 756 -6.74 -6.29 0.48
CA SER A 756 -7.78 -5.39 -0.02
C SER A 756 -7.64 -5.26 -1.54
N LEU A 757 -8.42 -6.05 -2.28
CA LEU A 757 -8.34 -6.12 -3.74
C LEU A 757 -9.22 -5.06 -4.43
N ALA A 758 -8.79 -4.57 -5.58
CA ALA A 758 -9.61 -3.78 -6.48
C ALA A 758 -10.76 -4.62 -7.08
N ALA A 759 -11.65 -3.99 -7.86
CA ALA A 759 -12.83 -4.64 -8.44
C ALA A 759 -12.51 -5.75 -9.46
N ASP A 760 -11.24 -5.88 -9.88
CA ASP A 760 -10.77 -7.03 -10.66
C ASP A 760 -10.58 -8.30 -9.81
N ASN A 761 -10.64 -8.18 -8.47
CA ASN A 761 -10.35 -9.22 -7.48
C ASN A 761 -8.96 -9.87 -7.68
N LEU A 762 -8.00 -9.10 -8.21
CA LEU A 762 -6.63 -9.57 -8.47
C LEU A 762 -5.58 -8.59 -7.95
N SER A 763 -5.81 -7.29 -8.11
CA SER A 763 -4.82 -6.26 -7.81
C SER A 763 -5.07 -5.66 -6.43
N PRO A 764 -4.08 -5.59 -5.52
CA PRO A 764 -4.24 -4.85 -4.26
C PRO A 764 -4.47 -3.37 -4.50
N ILE A 765 -5.31 -2.74 -3.68
CA ILE A 765 -5.44 -1.29 -3.66
C ILE A 765 -4.14 -0.70 -3.10
N ASN A 766 -3.54 0.23 -3.86
CA ASN A 766 -2.26 0.85 -3.52
C ASN A 766 -2.28 2.38 -3.61
N ASP A 767 -3.44 2.98 -3.84
CA ASP A 767 -3.64 4.44 -3.92
C ASP A 767 -4.69 4.86 -2.89
N TYR A 768 -4.27 5.56 -1.83
CA TYR A 768 -5.14 6.05 -0.78
C TYR A 768 -5.08 7.57 -0.64
N LYS A 769 -6.24 8.24 -0.60
CA LYS A 769 -6.34 9.65 -0.17
C LYS A 769 -6.35 9.82 1.33
N ARG A 770 -6.96 8.87 2.03
CA ARG A 770 -7.21 8.98 3.46
C ARG A 770 -6.96 7.63 4.12
N LEU A 771 -6.24 7.68 5.22
CA LEU A 771 -6.04 6.54 6.10
C LEU A 771 -6.52 6.90 7.49
N LEU A 772 -6.83 5.89 8.29
CA LEU A 772 -7.28 6.06 9.65
C LEU A 772 -6.40 5.25 10.59
N LEU A 773 -5.73 5.91 11.53
CA LEU A 773 -5.02 5.24 12.61
C LEU A 773 -5.96 5.16 13.82
N ARG A 774 -6.58 3.98 14.01
CA ARG A 774 -7.56 3.75 15.07
C ARG A 774 -6.87 3.34 16.36
N SER A 775 -7.23 4.02 17.44
CA SER A 775 -6.92 3.58 18.79
C SER A 775 -7.66 2.31 19.18
N ASN A 776 -8.69 1.94 18.40
CA ASN A 776 -9.60 0.81 18.60
C ASN A 776 -10.30 0.97 19.95
N GLN A 777 -11.55 1.44 20.00
CA GLN A 777 -12.18 1.90 21.26
C GLN A 777 -12.34 0.73 22.26
N SER A 778 -12.23 -0.51 21.76
CA SER A 778 -12.00 -1.76 22.50
C SER A 778 -10.57 -1.99 23.02
N GLY A 779 -9.64 -1.03 22.93
CA GLY A 779 -8.23 -1.13 23.35
C GLY A 779 -8.05 -1.26 24.87
N GLN A 780 -9.10 -0.93 25.61
CA GLN A 780 -9.28 -1.30 27.02
C GLN A 780 -9.50 -2.81 27.22
N ARG A 781 -9.67 -3.58 26.14
CA ARG A 781 -10.00 -5.01 26.12
C ARG A 781 -8.91 -5.84 25.44
N THR A 782 -9.05 -6.14 24.15
CA THR A 782 -8.17 -7.05 23.42
C THR A 782 -7.63 -6.48 22.13
N PHE A 783 -8.06 -5.28 21.70
CA PHE A 783 -7.76 -4.70 20.38
C PHE A 783 -8.23 -5.54 19.18
N LEU A 784 -9.04 -6.59 19.40
CA LEU A 784 -9.48 -7.50 18.33
C LEU A 784 -10.91 -7.27 17.86
N ALA A 785 -11.82 -6.79 18.72
CA ALA A 785 -13.25 -6.77 18.39
C ALA A 785 -13.56 -6.01 17.10
N ASP A 786 -13.07 -4.77 16.97
CA ASP A 786 -13.25 -3.95 15.77
C ASP A 786 -12.45 -4.48 14.58
N SER A 787 -11.16 -4.76 14.79
CA SER A 787 -10.24 -5.17 13.72
C SER A 787 -10.64 -6.50 13.10
N PHE A 788 -10.82 -7.52 13.93
CA PHE A 788 -11.17 -8.87 13.50
C PHE A 788 -12.56 -8.94 12.88
N SER A 789 -13.57 -8.26 13.45
CA SER A 789 -14.93 -8.31 12.89
C SER A 789 -15.04 -7.63 11.52
N ASN A 790 -14.18 -6.64 11.23
CA ASN A 790 -14.11 -6.05 9.90
C ASN A 790 -13.36 -6.93 8.89
N THR A 791 -12.22 -7.52 9.26
CA THR A 791 -11.35 -8.20 8.28
C THR A 791 -11.62 -9.69 8.09
N TRP A 792 -12.07 -10.40 9.14
CA TRP A 792 -12.12 -11.87 9.14
C TRP A 792 -12.89 -12.49 7.97
N VAL A 793 -13.96 -11.81 7.54
CA VAL A 793 -14.82 -12.26 6.44
C VAL A 793 -14.87 -11.30 5.26
N ALA A 794 -14.05 -10.23 5.26
CA ALA A 794 -14.12 -9.15 4.29
C ALA A 794 -14.08 -9.63 2.83
N ASP A 795 -13.27 -10.65 2.55
CA ASP A 795 -13.04 -11.16 1.20
C ASP A 795 -14.06 -12.24 0.78
N HIS A 796 -15.07 -12.50 1.61
CA HIS A 796 -16.02 -13.60 1.44
C HIS A 796 -17.49 -13.17 1.49
N VAL A 797 -17.71 -11.88 1.74
CA VAL A 797 -19.03 -11.24 1.84
C VAL A 797 -19.23 -10.20 0.75
N ALA A 798 -20.48 -9.93 0.40
CA ALA A 798 -20.89 -8.91 -0.57
C ALA A 798 -21.06 -7.52 0.07
N VAL A 799 -20.99 -7.41 1.40
CA VAL A 799 -20.89 -6.12 2.10
C VAL A 799 -19.44 -5.65 2.05
N ASP A 800 -19.19 -4.43 1.59
CA ASP A 800 -17.83 -3.88 1.53
C ASP A 800 -17.30 -3.63 2.95
N LEU A 801 -16.60 -4.59 3.57
CA LEU A 801 -15.90 -4.37 4.83
C LEU A 801 -14.51 -3.77 4.57
N LEU A 802 -14.01 -2.98 5.52
CA LEU A 802 -12.73 -2.30 5.40
C LEU A 802 -11.59 -3.13 5.99
N HIS A 803 -10.46 -3.17 5.29
CA HIS A 803 -9.27 -3.84 5.80
C HIS A 803 -8.55 -2.98 6.84
N ASN A 804 -7.83 -3.65 7.73
CA ASN A 804 -6.99 -3.02 8.73
C ASN A 804 -5.80 -3.92 9.08
N ARG A 805 -4.74 -3.32 9.63
CA ARG A 805 -3.59 -4.04 10.17
C ARG A 805 -3.05 -3.37 11.43
N PRO A 806 -2.58 -4.14 12.42
CA PRO A 806 -1.96 -3.59 13.62
C PRO A 806 -0.61 -2.92 13.30
N ALA A 807 -0.29 -1.83 13.99
CA ALA A 807 0.93 -1.06 13.83
C ALA A 807 1.39 -0.45 15.17
N ALA A 808 2.71 -0.34 15.34
CA ALA A 808 3.30 0.45 16.41
C ALA A 808 3.28 1.94 16.00
N HIS A 809 2.70 2.80 16.83
CA HIS A 809 2.60 4.22 16.53
C HIS A 809 3.57 5.05 17.37
N PHE A 810 4.19 6.05 16.73
CA PHE A 810 5.06 7.03 17.34
C PHE A 810 4.62 8.45 17.02
N ILE A 811 4.73 9.36 18.00
CA ILE A 811 4.58 10.80 17.82
C ILE A 811 5.89 11.48 18.20
N ASN A 812 6.49 12.24 17.30
CA ASN A 812 7.80 12.90 17.48
C ASN A 812 8.89 11.94 18.02
N GLY A 813 8.90 10.71 17.51
CA GLY A 813 9.84 9.66 17.93
C GLY A 813 9.47 8.99 19.26
N GLU A 814 8.40 9.39 19.92
CA GLU A 814 7.99 8.79 21.19
C GLU A 814 6.93 7.72 21.00
N TYR A 815 7.17 6.55 21.58
CA TYR A 815 6.25 5.42 21.48
C TYR A 815 4.88 5.78 22.06
N TRP A 816 3.88 5.72 21.19
CA TRP A 816 2.51 6.09 21.50
C TRP A 816 1.59 4.88 21.70
N GLY A 817 1.98 3.68 21.29
CA GLY A 817 1.22 2.45 21.53
C GLY A 817 0.83 1.69 20.27
N LEU A 818 0.32 0.47 20.48
CA LEU A 818 -0.40 -0.31 19.47
C LEU A 818 -1.66 0.44 18.99
N GLN A 819 -1.75 0.70 17.69
CA GLN A 819 -2.95 1.16 16.99
C GLN A 819 -3.18 0.30 15.75
N HIS A 820 -4.36 0.39 15.13
CA HIS A 820 -4.61 -0.25 13.84
C HIS A 820 -4.60 0.82 12.75
N LEU A 821 -3.81 0.59 11.70
CA LEU A 821 -3.98 1.32 10.46
C LEU A 821 -5.18 0.71 9.75
N ASN A 822 -6.13 1.55 9.37
CA ASN A 822 -7.38 1.15 8.74
C ASN A 822 -7.55 1.90 7.42
N GLU A 823 -8.16 1.20 6.47
CA GLU A 823 -8.85 1.88 5.38
C GLU A 823 -9.95 2.78 5.94
N ARG A 824 -10.38 3.73 5.10
CA ARG A 824 -11.46 4.65 5.45
C ARG A 824 -12.50 4.64 4.34
N PHE A 825 -13.70 4.19 4.65
CA PHE A 825 -14.82 4.29 3.72
C PHE A 825 -15.15 5.74 3.44
N ASP A 826 -15.00 6.15 2.19
CA ASP A 826 -15.44 7.42 1.62
C ASP A 826 -15.44 7.34 0.08
N GLU A 827 -15.72 8.46 -0.57
CA GLU A 827 -15.74 8.57 -2.03
C GLU A 827 -14.41 8.20 -2.69
N HIS A 828 -13.28 8.42 -2.01
CA HIS A 828 -11.97 8.12 -2.55
C HIS A 828 -11.63 6.63 -2.40
N TRP A 829 -12.03 5.99 -1.30
CA TRP A 829 -11.91 4.54 -1.18
C TRP A 829 -12.75 3.81 -2.24
N LEU A 830 -14.00 4.24 -2.47
CA LEU A 830 -14.83 3.72 -3.56
C LEU A 830 -14.17 3.92 -4.93
N ALA A 831 -13.56 5.09 -5.15
CA ALA A 831 -12.82 5.39 -6.37
C ALA A 831 -11.66 4.41 -6.60
N SER A 832 -10.85 4.17 -5.57
CA SER A 832 -9.71 3.24 -5.63
C SER A 832 -10.18 1.78 -5.78
N LYS A 833 -11.23 1.37 -5.06
CA LYS A 833 -11.79 0.01 -5.13
C LYS A 833 -12.34 -0.31 -6.52
N TYR A 834 -13.10 0.62 -7.12
CA TYR A 834 -13.85 0.37 -8.35
C TYR A 834 -13.22 0.97 -9.61
N GLY A 835 -12.07 1.63 -9.50
CA GLY A 835 -11.33 2.18 -10.64
C GLY A 835 -12.08 3.30 -11.39
N LEU A 836 -12.88 4.09 -10.67
CA LEU A 836 -13.69 5.17 -11.22
C LEU A 836 -13.47 6.48 -10.42
N PRO A 837 -13.67 7.67 -11.03
CA PRO A 837 -13.58 8.93 -10.29
C PRO A 837 -14.57 9.01 -9.11
N PRO A 838 -14.23 9.71 -8.00
CA PRO A 838 -15.05 9.76 -6.79
C PRO A 838 -16.46 10.34 -7.02
N GLU A 839 -16.64 11.21 -8.02
CA GLU A 839 -17.94 11.78 -8.41
C GLU A 839 -18.92 10.77 -9.02
N GLU A 840 -18.46 9.57 -9.39
CA GLU A 840 -19.32 8.48 -9.85
C GLU A 840 -20.10 7.81 -8.71
N PHE A 841 -19.81 8.13 -7.45
CA PHE A 841 -20.45 7.51 -6.28
C PHE A 841 -21.26 8.49 -5.44
N SER A 842 -22.30 7.97 -4.80
CA SER A 842 -22.99 8.66 -3.71
C SER A 842 -23.07 7.74 -2.50
N TYR A 843 -22.77 8.28 -1.32
CA TYR A 843 -23.01 7.58 -0.06
C TYR A 843 -23.68 8.47 0.98
N LEU A 844 -24.51 7.83 1.79
CA LEU A 844 -25.37 8.47 2.76
C LEU A 844 -25.15 7.83 4.13
N TYR A 845 -25.22 8.64 5.17
CA TYR A 845 -25.31 8.11 6.53
C TYR A 845 -26.76 7.84 6.83
N ALA A 846 -27.10 6.56 6.87
CA ALA A 846 -28.42 6.10 7.23
C ALA A 846 -28.50 6.00 8.75
N THR A 847 -29.32 6.84 9.36
CA THR A 847 -29.80 6.61 10.72
C THR A 847 -31.04 5.74 10.59
N PHE A 848 -31.09 4.62 11.31
CA PHE A 848 -32.24 3.71 11.27
C PHE A 848 -32.53 3.09 9.89
N GLY A 849 -31.54 3.02 8.99
CA GLY A 849 -31.75 2.49 7.63
C GLY A 849 -32.81 3.23 6.81
N LEU A 850 -33.33 4.37 7.27
CA LEU A 850 -34.58 4.94 6.77
C LEU A 850 -34.50 6.45 6.51
N VAL A 851 -33.87 7.19 7.41
CA VAL A 851 -33.47 8.57 7.13
C VAL A 851 -31.98 8.52 6.81
N ALA A 852 -31.67 8.67 5.52
CA ALA A 852 -30.31 8.70 5.04
C ALA A 852 -30.00 10.10 4.57
N HIS A 853 -28.94 10.70 5.13
CA HIS A 853 -28.49 12.02 4.73
C HIS A 853 -27.27 11.91 3.85
N LEU A 854 -27.28 12.61 2.72
CA LEU A 854 -26.15 12.65 1.82
C LEU A 854 -24.90 13.14 2.54
N ARG A 855 -23.84 12.33 2.44
CA ARG A 855 -22.50 12.75 2.89
C ARG A 855 -21.67 13.25 1.73
N GLN A 856 -21.71 12.54 0.62
CA GLN A 856 -21.01 12.91 -0.60
C GLN A 856 -21.74 12.30 -1.81
N GLY A 857 -21.72 13.01 -2.93
CA GLY A 857 -22.29 12.55 -4.20
C GLY A 857 -23.39 13.48 -4.73
N GLN A 858 -24.32 12.91 -5.49
CA GLN A 858 -25.42 13.61 -6.14
C GLN A 858 -26.57 13.86 -5.15
N PRO A 859 -27.11 15.09 -5.04
CA PRO A 859 -28.27 15.41 -4.19
C PRO A 859 -29.47 14.47 -4.38
N GLU A 860 -29.71 14.05 -5.63
CA GLU A 860 -30.81 13.16 -6.01
C GLU A 860 -30.70 11.76 -5.37
N ALA A 861 -29.53 11.37 -4.86
CA ALA A 861 -29.36 10.08 -4.19
C ALA A 861 -30.18 9.98 -2.89
N GLU A 862 -30.30 11.08 -2.14
CA GLU A 862 -31.11 11.15 -0.92
C GLU A 862 -32.61 10.98 -1.22
N GLU A 863 -33.10 11.67 -2.26
CA GLU A 863 -34.48 11.53 -2.72
C GLU A 863 -34.79 10.10 -3.19
N ARG A 864 -33.91 9.50 -4.00
CA ARG A 864 -34.07 8.12 -4.47
C ARG A 864 -34.06 7.10 -3.35
N TYR A 865 -33.24 7.29 -2.32
CA TYR A 865 -33.26 6.42 -1.15
C TYR A 865 -34.55 6.59 -0.34
N ALA A 866 -35.02 7.83 -0.17
CA ALA A 866 -36.29 8.10 0.48
C ALA A 866 -37.49 7.46 -0.27
N GLU A 867 -37.48 7.48 -1.60
CA GLU A 867 -38.48 6.80 -2.44
C GLU A 867 -38.45 5.28 -2.25
N LEU A 868 -37.26 4.68 -2.21
CA LEU A 868 -37.09 3.26 -1.92
C LEU A 868 -37.68 2.88 -0.56
N MET A 869 -37.38 3.66 0.49
CA MET A 869 -37.90 3.40 1.83
C MET A 869 -39.41 3.68 1.95
N ALA A 870 -39.94 4.65 1.20
CA ALA A 870 -41.37 4.88 1.09
C ALA A 870 -42.08 3.72 0.37
N PHE A 871 -41.45 3.12 -0.64
CA PHE A 871 -41.95 1.91 -1.29
C PHE A 871 -42.03 0.74 -0.29
N VAL A 872 -40.94 0.47 0.44
CA VAL A 872 -40.86 -0.58 1.47
C VAL A 872 -41.95 -0.45 2.54
N ARG A 873 -42.28 0.79 2.93
CA ARG A 873 -43.34 1.07 3.92
C ARG A 873 -44.75 0.78 3.41
N ASN A 874 -45.00 1.08 2.14
CA ASN A 874 -46.36 1.15 1.60
C ASN A 874 -46.76 -0.08 0.77
N GLN A 875 -45.80 -0.93 0.38
CA GLN A 875 -46.05 -2.13 -0.39
C GLN A 875 -45.95 -3.38 0.47
N ASP A 876 -46.68 -4.42 0.06
CA ASP A 876 -46.58 -5.74 0.66
C ASP A 876 -45.43 -6.52 0.01
N LEU A 877 -44.31 -6.67 0.71
CA LEU A 877 -43.13 -7.37 0.18
C LEU A 877 -43.31 -8.91 0.08
N THR A 878 -44.46 -9.44 0.49
CA THR A 878 -44.85 -10.82 0.17
C THR A 878 -45.38 -10.98 -1.25
N ASP A 879 -45.78 -9.88 -1.90
CA ASP A 879 -46.15 -9.86 -3.32
C ASP A 879 -44.92 -9.96 -4.22
N ALA A 880 -44.98 -10.83 -5.22
CA ALA A 880 -43.87 -11.12 -6.11
C ALA A 880 -43.43 -9.89 -6.93
N ALA A 881 -44.37 -9.09 -7.43
CA ALA A 881 -44.02 -7.90 -8.22
C ALA A 881 -43.33 -6.83 -7.36
N SER A 882 -43.75 -6.71 -6.11
CA SER A 882 -43.15 -5.78 -5.14
C SER A 882 -41.74 -6.21 -4.75
N PHE A 883 -41.54 -7.52 -4.54
CA PHE A 883 -40.23 -8.10 -4.28
C PHE A 883 -39.27 -7.96 -5.48
N ASP A 884 -39.73 -8.30 -6.70
CA ASP A 884 -38.95 -8.16 -7.94
C ASP A 884 -38.53 -6.71 -8.21
N TYR A 885 -39.37 -5.74 -7.87
CA TYR A 885 -39.01 -4.33 -7.95
C TYR A 885 -37.87 -4.01 -6.98
N LEU A 886 -37.98 -4.44 -5.72
CA LEU A 886 -37.00 -4.18 -4.68
C LEU A 886 -35.63 -4.80 -5.03
N GLU A 887 -35.60 -6.06 -5.48
CA GLU A 887 -34.37 -6.76 -5.88
C GLU A 887 -33.61 -6.06 -7.02
N LYS A 888 -34.31 -5.31 -7.89
CA LYS A 888 -33.67 -4.49 -8.93
C LYS A 888 -33.06 -3.21 -8.38
N GLN A 889 -33.57 -2.68 -7.26
CA GLN A 889 -33.07 -1.44 -6.65
C GLN A 889 -31.89 -1.68 -5.71
N ILE A 890 -31.81 -2.86 -5.07
CA ILE A 890 -30.85 -3.15 -4.02
C ILE A 890 -30.04 -4.40 -4.33
N ASP A 891 -28.82 -4.45 -3.82
CA ASP A 891 -28.04 -5.68 -3.78
C ASP A 891 -28.47 -6.50 -2.55
N LEU A 892 -29.25 -7.56 -2.78
CA LEU A 892 -29.77 -8.41 -1.70
C LEU A 892 -28.65 -9.14 -0.96
N ASP A 893 -27.57 -9.55 -1.63
CA ASP A 893 -26.45 -10.24 -0.97
C ASP A 893 -25.70 -9.28 -0.05
N SER A 894 -25.45 -8.05 -0.50
CA SER A 894 -24.86 -7.00 0.33
C SER A 894 -25.70 -6.74 1.59
N LEU A 895 -27.03 -6.67 1.47
CA LEU A 895 -27.93 -6.49 2.61
C LEU A 895 -27.96 -7.70 3.57
N ILE A 896 -28.02 -8.92 3.02
CA ILE A 896 -28.01 -10.15 3.82
C ILE A 896 -26.70 -10.24 4.60
N ASP A 897 -25.56 -10.02 3.93
CA ASP A 897 -24.25 -10.11 4.56
C ASP A 897 -24.01 -9.00 5.59
N TYR A 898 -24.47 -7.77 5.32
CA TYR A 898 -24.49 -6.70 6.32
C TYR A 898 -25.17 -7.14 7.62
N ASN A 899 -26.37 -7.71 7.52
CA ASN A 899 -27.13 -8.15 8.68
C ASN A 899 -26.50 -9.39 9.33
N MET A 900 -25.99 -10.31 8.51
CA MET A 900 -25.32 -11.51 9.00
C MET A 900 -24.11 -11.19 9.85
N VAL A 901 -23.20 -10.34 9.36
CA VAL A 901 -21.98 -9.97 10.07
C VAL A 901 -22.30 -9.30 11.40
N ARG A 902 -23.27 -8.36 11.43
CA ARG A 902 -23.67 -7.66 12.66
C ARG A 902 -24.41 -8.56 13.67
N ILE A 903 -25.38 -9.34 13.20
CA ILE A 903 -26.13 -10.27 14.06
C ILE A 903 -25.19 -11.34 14.60
N PHE A 904 -24.37 -11.95 13.75
CA PHE A 904 -23.47 -13.03 14.19
C PHE A 904 -22.44 -12.51 15.19
N SER A 905 -21.77 -11.37 14.91
CA SER A 905 -20.74 -10.80 15.79
C SER A 905 -21.25 -10.36 17.17
N GLY A 906 -22.58 -10.28 17.34
CA GLY A 906 -23.19 -9.89 18.61
C GLY A 906 -23.26 -8.37 18.79
N ASP A 907 -22.92 -7.59 17.77
CA ASP A 907 -22.87 -6.14 17.86
C ASP A 907 -24.26 -5.51 17.67
N MET A 908 -24.85 -5.11 18.79
CA MET A 908 -26.21 -4.57 18.84
C MET A 908 -26.28 -3.06 18.51
N ASP A 909 -25.16 -2.34 18.46
CA ASP A 909 -25.20 -0.88 18.15
C ASP A 909 -25.53 -0.64 16.66
N GLY A 910 -25.19 -1.61 15.80
CA GLY A 910 -25.41 -1.58 14.34
C GLY A 910 -26.87 -1.61 13.86
N VAL A 911 -27.86 -1.79 14.75
CA VAL A 911 -29.29 -1.71 14.37
C VAL A 911 -29.73 -0.26 14.12
N ASN A 912 -29.17 0.69 14.86
CA ASN A 912 -29.65 2.08 14.87
C ASN A 912 -28.61 3.08 14.35
N LYS A 913 -27.34 2.71 14.35
CA LYS A 913 -26.20 3.56 14.02
C LYS A 913 -25.20 2.78 13.16
N HIS A 914 -24.21 3.48 12.63
CA HIS A 914 -23.08 2.89 11.89
C HIS A 914 -23.48 2.20 10.58
N VAL A 915 -24.44 2.79 9.88
CA VAL A 915 -24.91 2.34 8.57
C VAL A 915 -24.57 3.37 7.51
N ILE A 916 -23.78 2.95 6.52
CA ILE A 916 -23.62 3.68 5.27
C ILE A 916 -24.40 2.92 4.20
N VAL A 917 -25.17 3.66 3.42
CA VAL A 917 -25.75 3.15 2.18
C VAL A 917 -25.12 3.89 1.01
N TRP A 918 -24.73 3.15 -0.02
CA TRP A 918 -23.99 3.71 -1.13
C TRP A 918 -24.44 3.11 -2.46
N ARG A 919 -24.16 3.84 -3.55
CA ARG A 919 -24.45 3.43 -4.91
C ARG A 919 -23.52 4.11 -5.90
N ARG A 920 -23.40 3.51 -7.09
CA ARG A 920 -22.96 4.23 -8.28
C ARG A 920 -24.07 5.16 -8.80
N ASN A 921 -23.67 6.36 -9.21
CA ASN A 921 -24.54 7.36 -9.82
C ASN A 921 -25.01 6.92 -11.21
N GLY A 922 -26.12 7.48 -11.67
CA GLY A 922 -26.74 7.12 -12.96
C GLY A 922 -27.77 5.98 -12.91
N PRO A 923 -28.16 5.45 -14.08
CA PRO A 923 -29.21 4.44 -14.21
C PRO A 923 -28.76 3.06 -13.74
N LEU A 924 -29.73 2.21 -13.39
CA LEU A 924 -29.48 0.80 -13.09
C LEU A 924 -28.94 0.07 -14.34
N ARG A 925 -27.88 -0.72 -14.15
CA ARG A 925 -27.24 -1.55 -15.17
C ARG A 925 -27.02 -2.96 -14.60
N PRO A 926 -28.06 -3.81 -14.53
CA PRO A 926 -27.97 -5.12 -13.90
C PRO A 926 -26.90 -6.05 -14.49
N GLU A 927 -26.47 -5.78 -15.72
CA GLU A 927 -25.40 -6.49 -16.43
C GLU A 927 -23.98 -6.06 -16.03
N ALA A 928 -23.82 -4.92 -15.36
CA ALA A 928 -22.53 -4.50 -14.84
C ALA A 928 -22.15 -5.31 -13.60
N GLY A 929 -20.84 -5.43 -13.34
CA GLY A 929 -20.34 -6.15 -12.17
C GLY A 929 -20.80 -5.53 -10.84
N PRO A 930 -20.70 -6.28 -9.72
CA PRO A 930 -21.02 -5.77 -8.39
C PRO A 930 -20.35 -4.42 -8.11
N GLY A 931 -21.11 -3.50 -7.53
CA GLY A 931 -20.70 -2.12 -7.25
C GLY A 931 -20.84 -1.14 -8.42
N LEU A 932 -20.91 -1.64 -9.67
CA LEU A 932 -20.98 -0.83 -10.89
C LEU A 932 -22.39 -0.78 -11.53
N ASP A 933 -23.33 -1.55 -11.00
CA ASP A 933 -24.70 -1.75 -11.50
C ASP A 933 -25.71 -0.67 -11.06
N GLY A 934 -25.30 0.26 -10.19
CA GLY A 934 -26.15 1.31 -9.66
C GLY A 934 -27.20 0.86 -8.64
N ARG A 935 -27.13 -0.38 -8.13
CA ARG A 935 -27.95 -0.83 -6.99
C ARG A 935 -27.43 -0.24 -5.68
N TRP A 936 -28.32 -0.12 -4.70
CA TRP A 936 -27.96 0.26 -3.34
C TRP A 936 -27.23 -0.89 -2.62
N ARG A 937 -26.16 -0.54 -1.92
CA ARG A 937 -25.33 -1.43 -1.09
C ARG A 937 -25.11 -0.85 0.30
N TRP A 938 -24.69 -1.70 1.21
CA TRP A 938 -24.46 -1.35 2.62
C TRP A 938 -22.97 -1.41 2.94
N HIS A 939 -22.57 -0.55 3.87
CA HIS A 939 -21.28 -0.59 4.54
C HIS A 939 -21.50 -0.35 6.04
N THR A 940 -20.57 -0.85 6.85
CA THR A 940 -20.69 -0.84 8.31
C THR A 940 -19.33 -0.73 8.98
N TRP A 941 -19.28 -0.13 10.17
CA TRP A 941 -18.04 0.10 10.94
C TRP A 941 -18.32 0.11 12.45
N ASP A 942 -17.27 0.17 13.29
CA ASP A 942 -17.41 0.26 14.75
C ASP A 942 -17.97 -1.02 15.39
N PHE A 943 -17.16 -2.08 15.40
CA PHE A 943 -17.50 -3.36 16.05
C PHE A 943 -16.91 -3.46 17.48
N ASP A 944 -16.75 -2.34 18.17
CA ASP A 944 -16.11 -2.30 19.50
C ASP A 944 -16.85 -3.12 20.59
N ASN A 945 -18.13 -3.45 20.36
CA ASN A 945 -18.97 -4.29 21.22
C ASN A 945 -19.20 -5.72 20.69
N ALA A 946 -18.50 -6.12 19.62
CA ALA A 946 -18.59 -7.46 19.06
C ALA A 946 -17.79 -8.49 19.85
N LEU A 947 -18.14 -9.78 19.68
CA LEU A 947 -17.40 -10.94 20.16
C LEU A 947 -17.34 -11.12 21.68
N ILE A 948 -18.34 -10.64 22.42
CA ILE A 948 -18.34 -10.64 23.90
C ILE A 948 -19.39 -11.58 24.47
N PHE A 949 -20.62 -11.49 23.99
CA PHE A 949 -21.78 -12.14 24.61
C PHE A 949 -22.36 -13.21 23.67
N PRO A 950 -21.88 -14.47 23.74
CA PRO A 950 -22.30 -15.51 22.81
C PRO A 950 -23.81 -15.80 22.86
N PHE A 951 -24.43 -15.62 24.03
CA PHE A 951 -25.83 -15.96 24.30
C PHE A 951 -26.85 -14.88 23.95
N ASN A 952 -26.42 -13.68 23.53
CA ASN A 952 -27.36 -12.62 23.17
C ASN A 952 -28.17 -13.00 21.92
N ASP A 953 -29.51 -12.95 22.02
CA ASP A 953 -30.43 -13.14 20.89
C ASP A 953 -30.50 -11.86 20.02
N THR A 954 -29.43 -11.66 19.26
CA THR A 954 -29.33 -10.55 18.30
C THR A 954 -30.24 -10.72 17.10
N MET A 955 -30.67 -11.95 16.76
CA MET A 955 -31.62 -12.17 15.64
C MET A 955 -32.96 -11.51 15.95
N THR A 956 -33.53 -11.82 17.12
CA THR A 956 -34.80 -11.19 17.55
C THR A 956 -34.65 -9.68 17.67
N TYR A 957 -33.50 -9.20 18.15
CA TYR A 957 -33.20 -7.77 18.28
C TYR A 957 -33.17 -7.04 16.92
N PHE A 958 -32.43 -7.56 15.94
CA PHE A 958 -32.29 -6.93 14.61
C PHE A 958 -33.58 -7.00 13.77
N ALA A 959 -34.42 -8.01 13.97
CA ALA A 959 -35.67 -8.11 13.23
C ALA A 959 -36.83 -7.29 13.81
N ASN A 960 -36.74 -6.85 15.08
CA ASN A 960 -37.70 -5.98 15.78
C ASN A 960 -39.19 -6.37 15.63
N ASP A 961 -39.51 -7.67 15.67
CA ASP A 961 -40.88 -8.14 15.42
C ASP A 961 -41.71 -8.27 16.71
N ARG A 962 -42.72 -7.40 16.84
CA ARG A 962 -43.66 -7.29 17.97
C ARG A 962 -44.78 -8.33 18.02
N THR A 963 -44.89 -9.24 17.06
CA THR A 963 -46.01 -10.22 17.00
C THR A 963 -46.05 -11.25 18.15
N LEU A 964 -45.12 -11.19 19.11
CA LEU A 964 -45.09 -12.03 20.31
C LEU A 964 -45.35 -11.19 21.59
N ASP A 965 -46.60 -10.75 21.79
CA ASP A 965 -47.07 -10.20 23.07
C ASP A 965 -46.91 -11.18 24.25
N ALA A 966 -46.74 -12.49 23.99
CA ALA A 966 -46.49 -13.50 25.03
C ALA A 966 -45.03 -13.56 25.56
N TYR A 967 -44.07 -12.96 24.85
CA TYR A 967 -42.69 -12.80 25.34
C TYR A 967 -42.43 -11.42 25.96
N SER A 968 -43.40 -10.49 25.88
CA SER A 968 -43.30 -9.15 26.48
C SER A 968 -43.23 -9.15 28.02
N GLU A 969 -43.63 -10.24 28.67
CA GLU A 969 -43.56 -10.42 30.14
C GLU A 969 -42.26 -11.09 30.61
N ARG A 970 -41.46 -11.67 29.70
CA ARG A 970 -40.10 -12.09 30.04
C ARG A 970 -39.16 -10.93 29.70
N PRO A 971 -38.49 -10.30 30.68
CA PRO A 971 -37.39 -9.43 30.33
C PRO A 971 -36.44 -10.24 29.45
N ILE A 972 -36.09 -9.71 28.27
CA ILE A 972 -34.96 -10.25 27.51
C ILE A 972 -33.81 -10.24 28.51
N THR A 973 -33.44 -11.42 29.00
CA THR A 973 -32.47 -11.58 30.08
C THR A 973 -31.13 -11.54 29.39
N TYR A 974 -30.62 -10.33 29.24
CA TYR A 974 -29.26 -10.13 28.76
C TYR A 974 -28.32 -10.54 29.88
N GLU A 975 -27.35 -11.39 29.59
CA GLU A 975 -26.13 -11.50 30.41
C GLU A 975 -25.31 -10.23 30.19
N LEU A 976 -25.85 -9.12 30.68
CA LEU A 976 -25.07 -7.96 30.98
C LEU A 976 -24.44 -8.30 32.32
N ASP A 977 -23.12 -8.51 32.32
CA ASP A 977 -22.34 -8.48 33.54
C ASP A 977 -22.82 -7.29 34.40
N ALA A 978 -22.72 -7.38 35.73
CA ALA A 978 -23.11 -6.30 36.63
C ALA A 978 -22.41 -4.95 36.31
N GLU A 979 -21.39 -5.00 35.44
CA GLU A 979 -20.56 -3.94 34.89
C GLU A 979 -21.16 -3.19 33.67
N TYR A 980 -22.16 -3.73 32.93
CA TYR A 980 -22.65 -3.10 31.68
C TYR A 980 -24.19 -3.04 31.58
N HIS A 981 -24.85 -2.08 32.23
CA HIS A 981 -26.29 -1.88 32.07
C HIS A 981 -26.66 -1.18 30.74
N TYR A 982 -26.71 -1.92 29.63
CA TYR A 982 -27.33 -1.43 28.40
C TYR A 982 -28.82 -1.82 28.36
N THR A 983 -29.67 -0.92 28.85
CA THR A 983 -31.08 -0.95 28.42
C THR A 983 -31.16 -0.07 27.18
N ALA A 984 -31.63 -0.61 26.05
CA ALA A 984 -31.93 0.17 24.86
C ALA A 984 -33.45 0.40 24.76
N PRO A 985 -34.04 1.28 25.59
CA PRO A 985 -35.48 1.55 25.57
C PRO A 985 -35.96 2.24 24.28
N TRP A 986 -35.07 2.70 23.39
CA TRP A 986 -35.38 3.43 22.16
C TRP A 986 -35.62 2.56 20.91
N VAL A 987 -35.27 1.27 20.92
CA VAL A 987 -35.70 0.32 19.84
C VAL A 987 -37.20 0.02 19.94
N ARG A 988 -37.80 0.39 21.08
CA ARG A 988 -39.19 0.15 21.42
C ARG A 988 -40.18 1.02 20.63
N ASP A 989 -39.92 1.50 19.41
CA ASP A 989 -41.00 2.05 18.55
C ASP A 989 -40.77 2.19 17.03
N SER A 990 -39.66 1.77 16.44
CA SER A 990 -39.24 2.46 15.21
C SER A 990 -39.24 1.63 13.92
N ASP A 991 -39.59 2.32 12.83
CA ASP A 991 -39.37 2.01 11.41
C ASP A 991 -37.92 1.60 11.04
N SER A 992 -36.99 1.51 12.00
CA SER A 992 -35.54 1.36 11.80
C SER A 992 -35.10 0.05 11.14
N THR A 993 -35.90 -0.99 11.28
CA THR A 993 -35.62 -2.33 10.76
C THR A 993 -36.59 -2.71 9.65
N ILE A 994 -37.43 -1.78 9.18
CA ILE A 994 -38.59 -2.08 8.34
C ILE A 994 -38.22 -2.78 7.02
N LEU A 995 -37.05 -2.48 6.46
CA LEU A 995 -36.55 -3.15 5.26
C LEU A 995 -36.31 -4.64 5.53
N LEU A 996 -35.51 -4.96 6.55
CA LEU A 996 -35.25 -6.35 6.92
C LEU A 996 -36.54 -7.03 7.39
N ALA A 997 -37.30 -6.41 8.29
CA ALA A 997 -38.54 -6.97 8.83
C ALA A 997 -39.61 -7.22 7.75
N GLY A 998 -39.68 -6.37 6.73
CA GLY A 998 -40.55 -6.53 5.56
C GLY A 998 -40.09 -7.68 4.66
N LEU A 999 -38.79 -7.73 4.32
CA LEU A 999 -38.20 -8.81 3.52
C LEU A 999 -38.31 -10.17 4.22
N LEU A 1000 -38.16 -10.20 5.55
CA LEU A 1000 -38.37 -11.40 6.38
C LEU A 1000 -39.85 -11.83 6.45
N ARG A 1001 -40.79 -11.23 5.69
CA ARG A 1001 -42.13 -11.80 5.46
C ARG A 1001 -42.19 -12.68 4.21
N ASN A 1002 -41.27 -12.47 3.27
CA ASN A 1002 -41.18 -13.24 2.04
C ASN A 1002 -40.46 -14.58 2.31
N GLU A 1003 -41.10 -15.70 1.99
CA GLU A 1003 -40.58 -17.04 2.29
C GLU A 1003 -39.26 -17.35 1.58
N ALA A 1004 -39.13 -16.99 0.29
CA ALA A 1004 -37.90 -17.21 -0.47
C ALA A 1004 -36.72 -16.41 0.13
N PHE A 1005 -36.97 -15.16 0.54
CA PHE A 1005 -35.97 -14.36 1.23
C PHE A 1005 -35.57 -14.96 2.58
N ARG A 1006 -36.53 -15.45 3.39
CA ARG A 1006 -36.24 -16.13 4.68
C ARG A 1006 -35.30 -17.30 4.48
N ILE A 1007 -35.57 -18.14 3.48
CA ILE A 1007 -34.75 -19.31 3.16
C ILE A 1007 -33.34 -18.87 2.76
N ARG A 1008 -33.21 -17.91 1.82
CA ARG A 1008 -31.91 -17.36 1.40
C ARG A 1008 -31.12 -16.79 2.58
N PHE A 1009 -31.78 -16.01 3.43
CA PHE A 1009 -31.17 -15.39 4.61
C PHE A 1009 -30.66 -16.44 5.61
N VAL A 1010 -31.50 -17.42 5.96
CA VAL A 1010 -31.14 -18.49 6.90
C VAL A 1010 -30.03 -19.39 6.34
N ASN A 1011 -30.09 -19.72 5.04
CA ASN A 1011 -29.05 -20.52 4.40
C ASN A 1011 -27.72 -19.79 4.30
N ARG A 1012 -27.70 -18.48 4.02
CA ARG A 1012 -26.45 -17.69 4.03
C ARG A 1012 -25.78 -17.69 5.41
N PHE A 1013 -26.55 -17.57 6.49
CA PHE A 1013 -26.04 -17.77 7.85
C PHE A 1013 -25.48 -19.18 8.07
N ALA A 1014 -26.20 -20.21 7.60
CA ALA A 1014 -25.77 -21.59 7.76
C ALA A 1014 -24.46 -21.87 7.00
N ASP A 1015 -24.29 -21.32 5.79
CA ASP A 1015 -23.08 -21.42 4.98
C ASP A 1015 -21.86 -20.87 5.75
N PHE A 1016 -21.99 -19.68 6.36
CA PHE A 1016 -20.92 -19.07 7.15
C PHE A 1016 -20.61 -19.84 8.43
N MET A 1017 -21.63 -20.30 9.15
CA MET A 1017 -21.46 -21.14 10.34
C MET A 1017 -20.94 -22.55 10.04
N ASN A 1018 -20.83 -22.93 8.76
CA ASN A 1018 -20.16 -24.16 8.29
C ASN A 1018 -18.73 -23.89 7.75
N SER A 1019 -18.32 -22.62 7.67
CA SER A 1019 -17.05 -22.17 7.10
C SER A 1019 -16.34 -21.19 8.05
N TRP A 1020 -16.33 -19.89 7.74
CA TRP A 1020 -15.55 -18.87 8.49
C TRP A 1020 -16.04 -18.63 9.91
N TYR A 1021 -17.31 -18.92 10.20
CA TYR A 1021 -17.89 -18.87 11.54
C TYR A 1021 -17.99 -20.26 12.18
N ARG A 1022 -17.30 -21.28 11.68
CA ARG A 1022 -17.20 -22.56 12.38
C ARG A 1022 -16.37 -22.38 13.65
N GLU A 1023 -16.75 -23.07 14.73
CA GLU A 1023 -16.16 -22.90 16.08
C GLU A 1023 -14.63 -23.00 16.09
N ASP A 1024 -14.07 -24.03 15.48
CA ASP A 1024 -12.62 -24.28 15.38
C ASP A 1024 -11.91 -23.21 14.57
N ILE A 1025 -12.47 -22.85 13.40
CA ILE A 1025 -11.92 -21.85 12.49
C ILE A 1025 -11.92 -20.46 13.11
N LEU A 1026 -13.02 -20.08 13.77
CA LEU A 1026 -13.14 -18.78 14.43
C LEU A 1026 -12.22 -18.68 15.65
N THR A 1027 -12.06 -19.77 16.41
CA THR A 1027 -11.14 -19.85 17.54
C THR A 1027 -9.69 -19.70 17.07
N GLU A 1028 -9.28 -20.46 16.05
CA GLU A 1028 -7.94 -20.38 15.45
C GLU A 1028 -7.66 -18.98 14.89
N GLY A 1029 -8.62 -18.38 14.20
CA GLY A 1029 -8.51 -17.01 13.69
C GLY A 1029 -8.22 -15.99 14.80
N LEU A 1030 -8.95 -16.06 15.91
CA LEU A 1030 -8.74 -15.17 17.06
C LEU A 1030 -7.39 -15.42 17.76
N GLU A 1031 -6.96 -16.67 17.88
CA GLU A 1031 -5.65 -17.03 18.43
C GLU A 1031 -4.52 -16.47 17.57
N ASN A 1032 -4.62 -16.62 16.24
CA ASN A 1032 -3.66 -16.07 15.29
C ASN A 1032 -3.62 -14.54 15.33
N ALA A 1033 -4.79 -13.87 15.36
CA ALA A 1033 -4.87 -12.42 15.48
C ALA A 1033 -4.26 -11.91 16.81
N MET A 1034 -4.50 -12.60 17.93
CA MET A 1034 -3.88 -12.27 19.20
C MET A 1034 -2.37 -12.50 19.18
N ALA A 1035 -1.90 -13.58 18.56
CA ALA A 1035 -0.47 -13.89 18.45
C ALA A 1035 0.30 -12.77 17.72
N GLN A 1036 -0.27 -12.21 16.66
CA GLN A 1036 0.34 -11.10 15.90
C GLN A 1036 0.59 -9.85 16.75
N ILE A 1037 -0.34 -9.52 17.66
CA ILE A 1037 -0.25 -8.28 18.45
C ILE A 1037 0.36 -8.47 19.84
N ARG A 1038 0.48 -9.70 20.33
CA ARG A 1038 0.81 -10.00 21.75
C ARG A 1038 2.09 -9.34 22.23
N PHE A 1039 3.13 -9.34 21.40
CA PHE A 1039 4.42 -8.73 21.74
C PHE A 1039 4.28 -7.20 21.89
N GLU A 1040 3.71 -6.54 20.89
CA GLU A 1040 3.48 -5.10 20.92
C GLU A 1040 2.52 -4.68 22.03
N LEU A 1041 1.52 -5.51 22.31
CA LEU A 1041 0.54 -5.28 23.37
C LEU A 1041 1.22 -5.22 24.75
N GLY A 1042 2.28 -6.00 24.96
CA GLY A 1042 3.11 -5.88 26.17
C GLY A 1042 3.78 -4.51 26.30
N ARG A 1043 4.28 -3.92 25.20
CA ARG A 1043 4.85 -2.56 25.18
C ARG A 1043 3.75 -1.51 25.36
N HIS A 1044 2.60 -1.69 24.72
CA HIS A 1044 1.42 -0.85 24.88
C HIS A 1044 0.98 -0.81 26.36
N THR A 1045 0.89 -1.95 27.05
CA THR A 1045 0.50 -2.00 28.46
C THR A 1045 1.51 -1.32 29.38
N ARG A 1046 2.82 -1.40 29.10
CA ARG A 1046 3.81 -0.60 29.85
C ARG A 1046 3.64 0.91 29.63
N ARG A 1047 3.21 1.32 28.43
CA ARG A 1047 2.99 2.73 28.09
C ARG A 1047 1.72 3.32 28.72
N TRP A 1048 0.63 2.55 28.74
CA TRP A 1048 -0.72 3.07 29.06
C TRP A 1048 -1.40 2.41 30.26
N GLY A 1049 -0.83 1.34 30.83
CA GLY A 1049 -1.47 0.58 31.92
C GLY A 1049 -2.65 -0.30 31.47
N ILE A 1050 -2.99 -0.32 30.18
CA ILE A 1050 -4.14 -1.07 29.63
C ILE A 1050 -3.71 -2.09 28.55
N PRO A 1051 -4.45 -3.20 28.37
CA PRO A 1051 -5.50 -3.68 29.25
C PRO A 1051 -4.93 -4.28 30.54
N VAL A 1052 -5.62 -4.05 31.67
CA VAL A 1052 -5.19 -4.55 32.99
C VAL A 1052 -5.28 -6.08 33.13
N SER A 1053 -6.10 -6.76 32.32
CA SER A 1053 -6.38 -8.19 32.43
C SER A 1053 -6.59 -8.90 31.09
N LEU A 1054 -5.58 -8.87 30.21
CA LEU A 1054 -5.65 -9.38 28.84
C LEU A 1054 -6.21 -10.81 28.73
N ASP A 1055 -5.66 -11.78 29.49
CA ASP A 1055 -6.03 -13.20 29.33
C ASP A 1055 -7.50 -13.44 29.65
N SER A 1056 -8.06 -12.81 30.68
CA SER A 1056 -9.48 -12.91 31.02
C SER A 1056 -10.36 -12.36 29.90
N LYS A 1057 -9.97 -11.20 29.32
CA LYS A 1057 -10.74 -10.56 28.25
C LYS A 1057 -10.65 -11.35 26.95
N PHE A 1058 -9.49 -11.91 26.63
CA PHE A 1058 -9.31 -12.76 25.45
C PHE A 1058 -10.03 -14.10 25.59
N ASN A 1059 -10.02 -14.71 26.78
CA ASN A 1059 -10.81 -15.92 27.04
C ASN A 1059 -12.30 -15.71 26.76
N ARG A 1060 -12.85 -14.52 27.03
CA ARG A 1060 -14.25 -14.21 26.64
C ARG A 1060 -14.45 -14.17 25.12
N ASN A 1061 -13.49 -13.66 24.35
CA ASN A 1061 -13.55 -13.73 22.88
C ASN A 1061 -13.49 -15.19 22.39
N LEU A 1062 -12.67 -16.04 23.02
CA LEU A 1062 -12.61 -17.47 22.70
C LEU A 1062 -13.90 -18.21 23.08
N ASP A 1063 -14.47 -17.91 24.24
CA ASP A 1063 -15.76 -18.48 24.67
C ASP A 1063 -16.88 -18.05 23.73
N PHE A 1064 -16.85 -16.80 23.25
CA PHE A 1064 -17.73 -16.35 22.18
C PHE A 1064 -17.56 -17.24 20.93
N ALA A 1065 -16.34 -17.40 20.43
CA ALA A 1065 -16.07 -18.18 19.22
C ALA A 1065 -16.53 -19.64 19.33
N ARG A 1066 -16.30 -20.27 20.49
CA ARG A 1066 -16.71 -21.66 20.77
C ARG A 1066 -18.22 -21.84 20.77
N LEU A 1067 -18.96 -20.89 21.34
CA LEU A 1067 -20.39 -21.06 21.62
C LEU A 1067 -21.28 -20.46 20.54
N ARG A 1068 -20.84 -19.40 19.87
CA ARG A 1068 -21.72 -18.51 19.10
C ARG A 1068 -22.47 -19.22 17.98
N SER A 1069 -21.83 -20.10 17.23
CA SER A 1069 -22.45 -20.73 16.06
C SER A 1069 -23.54 -21.72 16.44
N GLY A 1070 -23.36 -22.46 17.53
CA GLY A 1070 -24.41 -23.31 18.08
C GLY A 1070 -25.60 -22.48 18.56
N VAL A 1071 -25.32 -21.41 19.32
CA VAL A 1071 -26.35 -20.49 19.82
C VAL A 1071 -27.12 -19.82 18.69
N GLN A 1072 -26.42 -19.29 17.68
CA GLN A 1072 -27.04 -18.57 16.57
C GLN A 1072 -27.94 -19.48 15.72
N ARG A 1073 -27.58 -20.77 15.55
CA ARG A 1073 -28.48 -21.74 14.91
C ARG A 1073 -29.79 -21.90 15.68
N GLU A 1074 -29.72 -22.01 17.00
CA GLU A 1074 -30.93 -22.10 17.82
C GLU A 1074 -31.76 -20.82 17.82
N HIS A 1075 -31.13 -19.64 17.83
CA HIS A 1075 -31.82 -18.35 17.67
C HIS A 1075 -32.55 -18.26 16.33
N LEU A 1076 -31.91 -18.62 15.22
CA LEU A 1076 -32.55 -18.67 13.90
C LEU A 1076 -33.72 -19.67 13.89
N ARG A 1077 -33.50 -20.90 14.38
CA ARG A 1077 -34.52 -21.95 14.45
C ARG A 1077 -35.74 -21.49 15.24
N ALA A 1078 -35.52 -20.92 16.42
CA ALA A 1078 -36.58 -20.40 17.26
C ALA A 1078 -37.31 -19.24 16.58
N TYR A 1079 -36.58 -18.20 16.16
CA TYR A 1079 -37.15 -16.99 15.59
C TYR A 1079 -38.05 -17.28 14.38
N PHE A 1080 -37.56 -18.08 13.43
CA PHE A 1080 -38.29 -18.39 12.19
C PHE A 1080 -39.36 -19.47 12.38
N GLY A 1081 -39.10 -20.48 13.23
CA GLY A 1081 -40.08 -21.52 13.54
C GLY A 1081 -41.33 -20.97 14.22
N TYR A 1082 -41.18 -20.01 15.14
CA TYR A 1082 -42.33 -19.31 15.73
C TYR A 1082 -43.12 -18.46 14.73
N ARG A 1083 -42.53 -18.13 13.57
CA ARG A 1083 -43.12 -17.29 12.52
C ARG A 1083 -43.58 -18.09 11.30
N GLY A 1084 -43.84 -19.37 11.51
CA GLY A 1084 -44.50 -20.25 10.54
C GLY A 1084 -43.59 -20.73 9.40
N LEU A 1085 -42.27 -20.50 9.47
CA LEU A 1085 -41.34 -21.17 8.57
C LEU A 1085 -41.12 -22.60 9.08
N ASP A 1086 -41.38 -23.61 8.24
CA ASP A 1086 -41.06 -25.00 8.55
C ASP A 1086 -39.54 -25.22 8.46
N ILE A 1087 -38.81 -24.73 9.46
CA ILE A 1087 -37.35 -24.75 9.51
C ILE A 1087 -36.80 -26.11 9.97
N GLY A 1088 -37.60 -26.94 10.66
CA GLY A 1088 -37.17 -28.25 11.15
C GLY A 1088 -36.09 -28.21 12.24
N SER A 1089 -35.53 -29.37 12.57
CA SER A 1089 -34.36 -29.50 13.46
C SER A 1089 -33.05 -29.24 12.71
N ILE A 1090 -31.98 -28.94 13.43
CA ILE A 1090 -30.64 -28.91 12.84
C ILE A 1090 -30.29 -30.33 12.38
N ALA A 1091 -29.92 -30.49 11.11
CA ALA A 1091 -29.59 -31.75 10.47
C ALA A 1091 -28.25 -31.67 9.72
N PRO A 1092 -27.44 -32.73 9.70
CA PRO A 1092 -26.21 -32.77 8.93
C PRO A 1092 -26.51 -32.99 7.44
N LEU A 1093 -25.76 -32.29 6.60
CA LEU A 1093 -25.62 -32.59 5.17
C LEU A 1093 -24.18 -33.04 4.95
N GLU A 1094 -24.02 -34.30 4.51
CA GLU A 1094 -22.70 -34.85 4.19
C GLU A 1094 -22.52 -34.93 2.68
N LEU A 1095 -21.41 -34.38 2.19
CA LEU A 1095 -21.02 -34.40 0.80
C LEU A 1095 -19.68 -35.09 0.66
N ALA A 1096 -19.64 -36.23 -0.04
CA ALA A 1096 -18.38 -36.82 -0.45
C ALA A 1096 -17.79 -35.92 -1.54
N LEU A 1097 -16.78 -35.14 -1.18
CA LEU A 1097 -16.18 -34.20 -2.12
C LEU A 1097 -15.35 -34.95 -3.13
N PRO A 1098 -15.58 -34.72 -4.43
CA PRO A 1098 -14.83 -35.39 -5.48
C PRO A 1098 -13.35 -35.02 -5.32
N LEU A 1099 -12.50 -36.02 -5.50
CA LEU A 1099 -11.07 -35.81 -5.52
C LEU A 1099 -10.63 -35.19 -6.84
N GLU A 1100 -11.32 -35.53 -7.93
CA GLU A 1100 -11.10 -35.00 -9.26
C GLU A 1100 -12.44 -34.81 -10.00
N GLY A 1101 -12.44 -33.98 -11.04
CA GLY A 1101 -13.53 -33.91 -12.03
C GLY A 1101 -14.55 -32.80 -11.85
N GLY A 1102 -14.57 -32.11 -10.71
CA GLY A 1102 -15.42 -30.94 -10.49
C GLY A 1102 -15.45 -30.46 -9.05
N LEU A 1103 -16.20 -29.40 -8.80
CA LEU A 1103 -16.45 -28.83 -7.48
C LEU A 1103 -17.94 -28.94 -7.12
N VAL A 1104 -18.25 -28.75 -5.83
CA VAL A 1104 -19.64 -28.62 -5.37
C VAL A 1104 -19.84 -27.24 -4.78
N ARG A 1105 -20.89 -26.55 -5.22
CA ARG A 1105 -21.40 -25.37 -4.53
C ARG A 1105 -22.59 -25.78 -3.65
N VAL A 1106 -22.58 -25.36 -2.39
CA VAL A 1106 -23.69 -25.50 -1.45
C VAL A 1106 -24.25 -24.12 -1.20
N ASN A 1107 -25.43 -23.83 -1.71
CA ASN A 1107 -26.00 -22.48 -1.76
C ASN A 1107 -24.98 -21.48 -2.33
N SER A 1108 -24.41 -20.62 -1.47
CA SER A 1108 -23.39 -19.63 -1.83
C SER A 1108 -21.95 -20.12 -1.61
N LEU A 1109 -21.76 -21.23 -0.89
CA LEU A 1109 -20.46 -21.77 -0.49
C LEU A 1109 -19.89 -22.68 -1.58
N LEU A 1110 -18.89 -22.21 -2.31
CA LEU A 1110 -18.13 -23.05 -3.22
C LEU A 1110 -17.13 -23.90 -2.42
N LEU A 1111 -17.38 -25.20 -2.28
CA LEU A 1111 -16.53 -26.10 -1.51
C LEU A 1111 -15.23 -26.38 -2.27
N ASN A 1112 -14.23 -25.54 -2.01
CA ASN A 1112 -12.86 -25.65 -2.49
C ASN A 1112 -11.89 -25.36 -1.34
N GLU A 1113 -10.58 -25.42 -1.61
CA GLU A 1113 -9.54 -25.22 -0.59
C GLU A 1113 -9.49 -23.79 -0.02
N ALA A 1114 -10.12 -22.81 -0.67
CA ALA A 1114 -10.23 -21.45 -0.12
C ALA A 1114 -11.23 -21.35 1.04
N VAL A 1115 -12.13 -22.34 1.18
CA VAL A 1115 -13.02 -22.44 2.34
C VAL A 1115 -12.31 -23.24 3.44
N LEU A 1116 -11.99 -22.58 4.55
CA LEU A 1116 -11.27 -23.19 5.66
C LEU A 1116 -11.98 -24.45 6.21
N GLY A 1117 -11.25 -25.55 6.31
CA GLY A 1117 -11.75 -26.85 6.74
C GLY A 1117 -12.51 -27.66 5.68
N VAL A 1118 -12.37 -27.30 4.40
CA VAL A 1118 -12.78 -28.13 3.26
C VAL A 1118 -11.52 -28.81 2.70
N SER A 1119 -11.58 -30.12 2.49
CA SER A 1119 -10.50 -30.88 1.85
C SER A 1119 -11.07 -31.79 0.77
N PRO A 1120 -10.66 -31.68 -0.52
CA PRO A 1120 -11.09 -32.58 -1.58
C PRO A 1120 -10.83 -34.06 -1.25
N GLY A 1121 -11.71 -34.97 -1.68
CA GLY A 1121 -11.62 -36.40 -1.37
C GLY A 1121 -12.00 -36.80 0.05
N THR A 1122 -12.42 -35.83 0.86
CA THR A 1122 -12.99 -36.08 2.19
C THR A 1122 -14.51 -35.95 2.15
N VAL A 1123 -15.17 -36.34 3.24
CA VAL A 1123 -16.59 -36.04 3.42
C VAL A 1123 -16.68 -34.70 4.12
N TRP A 1124 -17.15 -33.69 3.40
CA TRP A 1124 -17.55 -32.43 4.02
C TRP A 1124 -18.87 -32.62 4.75
N ARG A 1125 -18.98 -32.06 5.95
CA ARG A 1125 -20.18 -32.15 6.79
C ARG A 1125 -20.60 -30.76 7.25
N GLY A 1126 -21.70 -30.28 6.68
CA GLY A 1126 -22.34 -29.03 7.09
C GLY A 1126 -23.56 -29.27 7.98
N LEU A 1127 -23.80 -28.39 8.94
CA LEU A 1127 -25.04 -28.34 9.72
C LEU A 1127 -26.00 -27.35 9.06
N TYR A 1128 -27.20 -27.81 8.69
CA TYR A 1128 -28.27 -27.01 8.09
C TYR A 1128 -29.58 -27.22 8.83
N PHE A 1129 -30.62 -26.50 8.44
CA PHE A 1129 -31.97 -26.63 8.98
C PHE A 1129 -32.74 -27.66 8.16
N GLY A 1130 -33.17 -28.74 8.82
CA GLY A 1130 -33.52 -30.01 8.16
C GLY A 1130 -34.66 -29.93 7.15
N ASN A 1131 -35.61 -29.01 7.36
CA ASN A 1131 -36.77 -28.85 6.49
C ASN A 1131 -36.63 -27.67 5.51
N LEU A 1132 -35.50 -26.96 5.53
CA LEU A 1132 -35.22 -25.93 4.54
C LEU A 1132 -34.45 -26.52 3.34
N PRO A 1133 -34.82 -26.16 2.10
CA PRO A 1133 -34.09 -26.59 0.93
C PRO A 1133 -32.67 -26.01 0.92
N VAL A 1134 -31.70 -26.85 0.61
CA VAL A 1134 -30.30 -26.49 0.34
C VAL A 1134 -30.03 -26.75 -1.13
N GLU A 1135 -29.52 -25.76 -1.84
CA GLU A 1135 -29.16 -25.88 -3.24
C GLU A 1135 -27.74 -26.46 -3.37
N LEU A 1136 -27.60 -27.47 -4.22
CA LEU A 1136 -26.33 -28.13 -4.54
C LEU A 1136 -26.07 -28.02 -6.02
N GLU A 1137 -24.93 -27.46 -6.40
CA GLU A 1137 -24.49 -27.37 -7.79
C GLU A 1137 -23.21 -28.19 -7.97
N ALA A 1138 -23.25 -29.20 -8.83
CA ALA A 1138 -22.07 -29.90 -9.30
C ALA A 1138 -21.47 -29.14 -10.49
N ILE A 1139 -20.26 -28.63 -10.34
CA ILE A 1139 -19.56 -27.79 -11.32
C ILE A 1139 -18.44 -28.63 -11.93
N PRO A 1140 -18.58 -29.15 -13.17
CA PRO A 1140 -17.53 -29.96 -13.79
C PRO A 1140 -16.24 -29.16 -14.01
N ALA A 1141 -15.10 -29.79 -13.75
CA ALA A 1141 -13.81 -29.30 -14.19
C ALA A 1141 -13.70 -29.36 -15.72
N HIS A 1142 -12.78 -28.61 -16.30
CA HIS A 1142 -12.57 -28.62 -17.74
C HIS A 1142 -12.18 -30.02 -18.23
N GLY A 1143 -12.86 -30.52 -19.27
CA GLY A 1143 -12.68 -31.88 -19.80
C GLY A 1143 -13.48 -32.97 -19.07
N TRP A 1144 -14.32 -32.60 -18.09
CA TRP A 1144 -15.25 -33.48 -17.40
C TRP A 1144 -16.69 -33.07 -17.67
N TYR A 1145 -17.61 -34.01 -17.50
CA TYR A 1145 -19.04 -33.72 -17.43
C TYR A 1145 -19.62 -34.33 -16.16
N PHE A 1146 -20.65 -33.68 -15.63
CA PHE A 1146 -21.41 -34.20 -14.50
C PHE A 1146 -22.32 -35.34 -14.98
N ALA A 1147 -22.16 -36.53 -14.41
CA ALA A 1147 -22.91 -37.74 -14.78
C ALA A 1147 -24.09 -38.03 -13.86
N GLY A 1148 -24.09 -37.50 -12.64
CA GLY A 1148 -25.23 -37.51 -11.74
C GLY A 1148 -24.86 -37.52 -10.26
N TRP A 1149 -25.85 -37.40 -9.38
CA TRP A 1149 -25.70 -37.50 -7.93
C TRP A 1149 -25.96 -38.94 -7.44
N GLU A 1150 -25.08 -39.46 -6.60
CA GLU A 1150 -25.31 -40.68 -5.82
C GLU A 1150 -25.81 -40.36 -4.41
N GLY A 1151 -26.57 -41.28 -3.81
CA GLY A 1151 -27.13 -41.13 -2.46
C GLY A 1151 -28.50 -40.45 -2.38
N LEU A 1152 -29.11 -40.08 -3.52
CA LEU A 1152 -30.41 -39.41 -3.53
C LEU A 1152 -31.57 -40.33 -3.10
N PRO A 1153 -32.60 -39.77 -2.44
CA PRO A 1153 -33.86 -40.46 -2.20
C PRO A 1153 -34.52 -40.97 -3.48
N SER A 1154 -35.21 -42.11 -3.39
CA SER A 1154 -35.91 -42.72 -4.53
C SER A 1154 -36.95 -41.77 -5.13
N GLY A 1155 -36.80 -41.44 -6.42
CA GLY A 1155 -37.74 -40.58 -7.17
C GLY A 1155 -37.22 -39.19 -7.53
N GLN A 1156 -36.03 -38.80 -7.08
CA GLN A 1156 -35.36 -37.56 -7.54
C GLN A 1156 -34.49 -37.82 -8.80
N ASP A 1157 -34.41 -36.82 -9.69
CA ASP A 1157 -33.61 -36.90 -10.91
C ASP A 1157 -32.13 -36.67 -10.61
N ALA A 1158 -31.38 -37.77 -10.53
CA ALA A 1158 -29.95 -37.74 -10.29
C ALA A 1158 -29.13 -37.04 -11.39
N SER A 1159 -29.68 -36.81 -12.58
CA SER A 1159 -28.93 -36.26 -13.71
C SER A 1159 -28.76 -34.73 -13.69
N GLN A 1160 -29.49 -34.03 -12.82
CA GLN A 1160 -29.43 -32.56 -12.74
C GLN A 1160 -28.21 -32.10 -11.94
N ALA A 1161 -27.38 -31.25 -12.57
CA ALA A 1161 -26.20 -30.68 -11.90
C ALA A 1161 -26.59 -29.76 -10.74
N LEU A 1162 -27.69 -29.02 -10.89
CA LEU A 1162 -28.31 -28.23 -9.82
C LEU A 1162 -29.45 -29.04 -9.19
N LEU A 1163 -29.39 -29.22 -7.88
CA LEU A 1163 -30.32 -30.02 -7.10
C LEU A 1163 -30.74 -29.25 -5.84
N SER A 1164 -32.00 -29.38 -5.43
CA SER A 1164 -32.48 -28.87 -4.15
C SER A 1164 -32.81 -30.03 -3.22
N VAL A 1165 -32.18 -30.07 -2.04
CA VAL A 1165 -32.34 -31.18 -1.07
C VAL A 1165 -32.77 -30.69 0.30
N LEU A 1166 -33.50 -31.54 1.01
CA LEU A 1166 -33.80 -31.36 2.43
C LEU A 1166 -32.74 -32.12 3.25
N PRO A 1167 -31.96 -31.44 4.10
CA PRO A 1167 -30.94 -32.12 4.93
C PRO A 1167 -31.52 -33.21 5.85
N ALA A 1168 -32.79 -33.11 6.25
CA ALA A 1168 -33.45 -34.17 7.03
C ALA A 1168 -33.62 -35.50 6.27
N ASP A 1169 -33.68 -35.45 4.93
CA ASP A 1169 -33.97 -36.60 4.08
C ASP A 1169 -32.73 -37.18 3.38
N SER A 1170 -31.59 -36.49 3.44
CA SER A 1170 -30.39 -36.79 2.63
C SER A 1170 -29.14 -36.90 3.51
N PRO A 1171 -28.82 -38.09 4.07
CA PRO A 1171 -27.75 -38.20 5.04
C PRO A 1171 -26.35 -38.07 4.43
N LYS A 1172 -26.15 -38.48 3.16
CA LYS A 1172 -24.88 -38.38 2.46
C LYS A 1172 -25.06 -38.42 0.93
N LEU A 1173 -24.48 -37.45 0.22
CA LEU A 1173 -24.55 -37.33 -1.24
C LEU A 1173 -23.16 -37.28 -1.86
N GLU A 1174 -23.04 -37.71 -3.12
CA GLU A 1174 -21.78 -37.71 -3.87
C GLU A 1174 -22.03 -37.27 -5.32
N PRO A 1175 -21.35 -36.23 -5.83
CA PRO A 1175 -21.41 -35.89 -7.25
C PRO A 1175 -20.50 -36.81 -8.07
N VAL A 1176 -21.03 -37.40 -9.13
CA VAL A 1176 -20.27 -38.24 -10.05
C VAL A 1176 -19.87 -37.43 -11.27
N PHE A 1177 -18.57 -37.21 -11.44
CA PHE A 1177 -18.00 -36.60 -12.64
C PHE A 1177 -17.36 -37.67 -13.52
N VAL A 1178 -17.63 -37.62 -14.82
CA VAL A 1178 -17.06 -38.54 -15.81
C VAL A 1178 -16.24 -37.76 -16.82
N ARG A 1179 -15.04 -38.25 -17.09
CA ARG A 1179 -14.12 -37.62 -18.04
C ARG A 1179 -14.65 -37.81 -19.46
N LEU A 1180 -14.63 -36.74 -20.26
CA LEU A 1180 -14.99 -36.83 -21.67
C LEU A 1180 -13.97 -37.71 -22.39
N ALA A 1181 -14.42 -38.81 -23.01
CA ALA A 1181 -13.56 -39.63 -23.85
C ALA A 1181 -13.16 -38.82 -25.10
N GLY A 1182 -11.86 -38.62 -25.31
CA GLY A 1182 -11.33 -37.77 -26.38
C GLY A 1182 -11.79 -38.20 -27.78
N HIS A 1183 -12.32 -37.23 -28.53
CA HIS A 1183 -12.25 -37.19 -29.99
C HIS A 1183 -11.06 -36.35 -30.42
#